data_AF-A0A4R4R501-F1
#
_entry.id   AF-A0A4R4R501-F1
#
_cell.length_a   1.000
_cell.length_b   1.000
_cell.length_c   1.000
_cell.angle_alpha   90.00
_cell.angle_beta   90.00
_cell.angle_gamma   90.00
#
_symmetry.space_group_name_H-M   'P 1'
#
loop_
_entity.id
_entity.type
_entity.pdbx_description
1 polymer ?
#
loop_
_entity_poly.entity_id
_entity_poly.type
_entity_poly.pdbx_seq_one_letter_code
_entity_poly.pdbx_strand_id
1 'polypeptide(L)'
;MLEMAVSQWRVRLRRSLALLSMIAVAVAGFTLLTGAAVTSRLDTVGTVAANYRPVYDLLVRPRNAVLPLEQQRNLVQSGQLAGMRGGITVDQWRQIQAVRGVSVAAPVAMIGYVMRTVPVTVDLSDQLDPTAERQVLRVQPTWVTDAGLSQIPDGPAYLYVTRNRLDVVPNSELESGGGLPPPEEVDADGQRVKICPAASSVGEGDWLQPTDLRARSSLTCVGRAGSKDREGKAMRPVVTLVWTVPFLMAAVDPDSEAALAGLDRAVTTGRYFTSAEKPTSHRLDGMRYPYSKLPILIADRPQIEGALRIDVQRLNPGATQLVRSGSDDQRLRAALGNESGTPVAQRTMSIDEPYRTMVDRMLRPGQLAIEYDVATANTMWLHSFWTVGPANTVQAEDGLSAQPAPYDLKIWGKGADDGGSSRHVPMEFADTGVRGGVAIHRNTARGYDPQAGGVNMPDTAMGAVGTFDPAKISLGSALSAVPMDTYFNPGADGADEASRQALGGERLVPNANVTGLLSQPPLMLTTMAALPAIFDPGAYSTEPAYPEYQLNTAAPISVVRVRLAGEVGIDPVSRERVRVIAEEIARRTGLQVDITLGSSPTAMTVHYPAGNYGRPDLAVAEPWVQKGVAAVLVHAADRKSVLLSVLVLAVCALAVLNANTAAIRARRTEYGILACLGWNRRHLLQLMFTEIAGIGLVAGLVGTALALGFAFAFGLDIPWSHTLLAIPAAVALALLAGGWPAWRAARPDPGEVIRPAVLGVAVRRQTPRRLSTLALANLARTPGRTALGAMSLMIGVAALTMLLAITFAFRGTVTGTLLGDAVTLQARTVDYVAVAVTIVLGIVSVADVLYLNISERAAEFALFGAVGWTGAMLNRLVVIEAIGMGVIGGTLGAAAGLGAAAAFAGGITAPIVWCSVAALASGVAVTALSVVVPIAMLRRLPTAQLLAEG
;
A
#
# COMPACT_ATOMS: atom_id res chain seq x y z
N MET A 1 35.97 -56.93 4.46
CA MET A 1 36.04 -55.45 4.34
C MET A 1 35.28 -54.75 5.46
N LEU A 2 33.97 -55.00 5.61
CA LEU A 2 33.13 -54.30 6.61
C LEU A 2 33.56 -54.55 8.07
N GLU A 3 33.87 -55.79 8.45
CA GLU A 3 34.37 -56.12 9.80
C GLU A 3 35.73 -55.46 10.12
N MET A 4 36.57 -55.28 9.10
CA MET A 4 37.88 -54.64 9.22
C MET A 4 37.73 -53.13 9.41
N ALA A 5 36.77 -52.49 8.73
CA ALA A 5 36.41 -51.09 8.94
C ALA A 5 35.83 -50.86 10.36
N VAL A 6 34.93 -51.74 10.81
CA VAL A 6 34.27 -51.62 12.12
C VAL A 6 35.25 -51.80 13.29
N SER A 7 36.20 -52.75 13.20
CA SER A 7 37.20 -52.94 14.24
C SER A 7 38.12 -51.73 14.40
N GLN A 8 38.47 -51.07 13.29
CA GLN A 8 39.29 -49.86 13.32
C GLN A 8 38.57 -48.64 13.90
N TRP A 9 37.25 -48.54 13.72
CA TRP A 9 36.46 -47.47 14.36
C TRP A 9 36.52 -47.54 15.89
N ARG A 10 36.58 -48.74 16.46
CA ARG A 10 36.67 -48.96 17.92
C ARG A 10 38.03 -48.57 18.50
N VAL A 11 39.12 -48.86 17.80
CA VAL A 11 40.50 -48.61 18.29
C VAL A 11 40.84 -47.12 18.37
N ARG A 12 40.23 -46.26 17.53
CA ARG A 12 40.50 -44.81 17.50
C ARG A 12 39.24 -43.96 17.64
N LEU A 13 38.40 -44.32 18.61
CA LEU A 13 37.08 -43.74 18.87
C LEU A 13 37.06 -42.20 18.83
N ARG A 14 38.06 -41.53 19.45
CA ARG A 14 38.14 -40.07 19.56
C ARG A 14 38.19 -39.32 18.23
N ARG A 15 38.96 -39.81 17.25
CA ARG A 15 39.09 -39.15 15.93
C ARG A 15 37.90 -39.47 15.04
N SER A 16 37.42 -40.71 15.07
CA SER A 16 36.21 -41.10 14.34
C SER A 16 34.98 -40.35 14.84
N LEU A 17 34.86 -40.10 16.16
CA LEU A 17 33.82 -39.27 16.74
C LEU A 17 33.88 -37.80 16.30
N ALA A 18 35.07 -37.21 16.19
CA ALA A 18 35.22 -35.83 15.72
C ALA A 18 34.79 -35.66 14.25
N LEU A 19 35.21 -36.59 13.38
CA LEU A 19 34.81 -36.65 11.97
C LEU A 19 33.29 -36.87 11.83
N LEU A 20 32.74 -37.82 12.59
CA LEU A 20 31.31 -38.12 12.58
C LEU A 20 30.50 -36.93 13.08
N SER A 21 30.94 -36.24 14.14
CA SER A 21 30.29 -35.04 14.66
C SER A 21 30.29 -33.90 13.64
N MET A 22 31.42 -33.67 12.96
CA MET A 22 31.51 -32.64 11.92
C MET A 22 30.55 -32.94 10.75
N ILE A 23 30.55 -34.18 10.24
CA ILE A 23 29.67 -34.58 9.13
C ILE A 23 28.20 -34.53 9.59
N ALA A 24 27.89 -34.95 10.81
CA ALA A 24 26.54 -34.90 11.35
C ALA A 24 26.03 -33.45 11.50
N VAL A 25 26.87 -32.52 11.95
CA VAL A 25 26.52 -31.08 12.02
C VAL A 25 26.34 -30.49 10.62
N ALA A 26 27.17 -30.88 9.64
CA ALA A 26 27.01 -30.46 8.25
C ALA A 26 25.69 -30.98 7.65
N VAL A 27 25.35 -32.26 7.87
CA VAL A 27 24.10 -32.86 7.39
C VAL A 27 22.88 -32.26 8.10
N ALA A 28 22.93 -32.09 9.42
CA ALA A 28 21.86 -31.47 10.18
C ALA A 28 21.64 -30.02 9.74
N GLY A 29 22.74 -29.27 9.60
CA GLY A 29 22.73 -27.89 9.11
C GLY A 29 22.12 -27.79 7.72
N PHE A 30 22.60 -28.59 6.76
CA PHE A 30 22.05 -28.63 5.41
C PHE A 30 20.55 -28.99 5.41
N THR A 31 20.15 -30.03 6.13
CA THR A 31 18.75 -30.49 6.18
C THR A 31 17.83 -29.42 6.79
N LEU A 32 18.25 -28.78 7.88
CA LEU A 32 17.53 -27.68 8.52
C LEU A 32 17.45 -26.45 7.60
N LEU A 33 18.54 -26.09 6.94
CA LEU A 33 18.62 -24.95 6.04
C LEU A 33 17.77 -25.14 4.79
N THR A 34 17.85 -26.31 4.15
CA THR A 34 17.03 -26.64 2.98
C THR A 34 15.57 -26.78 3.38
N GLY A 35 15.27 -27.41 4.51
CA GLY A 35 13.92 -27.50 5.06
C GLY A 35 13.33 -26.11 5.35
N ALA A 36 14.09 -25.26 6.04
CA ALA A 36 13.67 -23.90 6.38
C ALA A 36 13.56 -22.97 5.15
N ALA A 37 14.44 -23.13 4.15
CA ALA A 37 14.33 -22.42 2.88
C ALA A 37 13.07 -22.85 2.12
N VAL A 38 12.73 -24.14 2.13
CA VAL A 38 11.52 -24.67 1.50
C VAL A 38 10.27 -24.21 2.24
N THR A 39 10.21 -24.24 3.58
CA THR A 39 9.06 -23.71 4.33
C THR A 39 8.92 -22.21 4.18
N SER A 40 10.00 -21.43 4.31
CA SER A 40 9.94 -19.98 4.07
C SER A 40 9.46 -19.64 2.66
N ARG A 41 9.90 -20.42 1.66
CA ARG A 41 9.41 -20.33 0.29
C ARG A 41 7.92 -20.69 0.21
N LEU A 42 7.50 -21.79 0.80
CA LEU A 42 6.11 -22.26 0.76
C LEU A 42 5.16 -21.28 1.48
N ASP A 43 5.57 -20.69 2.60
CA ASP A 43 4.79 -19.69 3.33
C ASP A 43 4.72 -18.36 2.59
N THR A 44 5.84 -17.93 2.00
CA THR A 44 5.88 -16.73 1.16
C THR A 44 5.00 -16.91 -0.08
N VAL A 45 5.15 -18.04 -0.77
CA VAL A 45 4.33 -18.38 -1.94
C VAL A 45 2.87 -18.56 -1.53
N GLY A 46 2.59 -19.14 -0.36
CA GLY A 46 1.24 -19.33 0.18
C GLY A 46 0.54 -18.01 0.48
N THR A 47 1.23 -17.09 1.16
CA THR A 47 0.71 -15.74 1.44
C THR A 47 0.51 -14.94 0.15
N VAL A 48 1.47 -15.00 -0.77
CA VAL A 48 1.33 -14.37 -2.09
C VAL A 48 0.20 -15.03 -2.88
N ALA A 49 0.01 -16.35 -2.82
CA ALA A 49 -1.03 -17.08 -3.55
C ALA A 49 -2.43 -16.74 -3.04
N ALA A 50 -2.61 -16.71 -1.72
CA ALA A 50 -3.86 -16.34 -1.08
C ALA A 50 -4.30 -14.91 -1.43
N ASN A 51 -3.35 -14.03 -1.74
CA ASN A 51 -3.58 -12.62 -2.06
C ASN A 51 -3.17 -12.29 -3.51
N TYR A 52 -3.07 -13.28 -4.39
CA TYR A 52 -2.52 -13.06 -5.74
C TYR A 52 -3.53 -12.38 -6.66
N ARG A 53 -4.81 -12.73 -6.49
CA ARG A 53 -5.88 -12.38 -7.41
C ARG A 53 -6.81 -11.33 -6.78
N PRO A 54 -6.73 -10.06 -7.20
CA PRO A 54 -7.65 -9.01 -6.76
C PRO A 54 -9.10 -9.22 -7.27
N VAL A 55 -9.99 -8.28 -6.99
CA VAL A 55 -11.41 -8.31 -7.42
C VAL A 55 -11.53 -8.45 -8.94
N TYR A 56 -10.71 -7.73 -9.70
CA TYR A 56 -10.61 -7.84 -11.16
C TYR A 56 -9.15 -8.03 -11.61
N ASP A 57 -8.95 -8.73 -12.72
CA ASP A 57 -7.63 -9.18 -13.20
C ASP A 57 -6.94 -8.16 -14.12
N LEU A 58 -7.72 -7.38 -14.88
CA LEU A 58 -7.25 -6.33 -15.78
C LEU A 58 -8.08 -5.04 -15.60
N LEU A 59 -7.41 -3.90 -15.72
CA LEU A 59 -8.02 -2.57 -15.79
C LEU A 59 -7.82 -1.99 -17.20
N VAL A 60 -8.91 -1.70 -17.91
CA VAL A 60 -8.85 -1.13 -19.26
C VAL A 60 -9.22 0.36 -19.20
N ARG A 61 -8.32 1.22 -19.68
CA ARG A 61 -8.45 2.69 -19.63
C ARG A 61 -8.21 3.32 -21.01
N PRO A 62 -8.71 4.55 -21.26
CA PRO A 62 -8.30 5.34 -22.41
C PRO A 62 -6.77 5.55 -22.45
N ARG A 63 -6.15 5.54 -23.63
CA ARG A 63 -4.68 5.65 -23.76
C ARG A 63 -4.10 6.95 -23.18
N ASN A 64 -4.85 8.04 -23.27
CA ASN A 64 -4.46 9.36 -22.78
C ASN A 64 -4.67 9.56 -21.27
N ALA A 65 -5.24 8.59 -20.56
CA ALA A 65 -5.49 8.68 -19.12
C ALA A 65 -4.26 8.29 -18.26
N VAL A 66 -3.21 7.71 -18.85
CA VAL A 66 -2.02 7.22 -18.13
C VAL A 66 -1.04 8.36 -17.85
N LEU A 67 -0.69 8.57 -16.58
CA LEU A 67 0.30 9.57 -16.19
C LEU A 67 1.74 9.13 -16.53
N PRO A 68 2.67 10.05 -16.84
CA PRO A 68 4.08 9.70 -17.06
C PRO A 68 4.71 8.95 -15.88
N LEU A 69 4.36 9.34 -14.64
CA LEU A 69 4.85 8.69 -13.42
C LEU A 69 4.37 7.23 -13.28
N GLU A 70 3.14 6.94 -13.71
CA GLU A 70 2.60 5.57 -13.73
C GLU A 70 3.42 4.64 -14.63
N GLN A 71 3.87 5.16 -15.78
CA GLN A 71 4.73 4.41 -16.72
C GLN A 71 6.15 4.21 -16.16
N GLN A 72 6.73 5.25 -15.57
CA GLN A 72 8.10 5.20 -15.03
C GLN A 72 8.23 4.28 -13.82
N ARG A 73 7.24 4.26 -12.92
CA ARG A 73 7.29 3.52 -11.66
C ARG A 73 6.42 2.26 -11.64
N ASN A 74 5.79 1.89 -12.76
CA ASN A 74 4.83 0.78 -12.84
C ASN A 74 3.70 0.89 -11.80
N LEU A 75 3.19 2.11 -11.60
CA LEU A 75 2.11 2.39 -10.67
C LEU A 75 0.78 2.61 -11.39
N VAL A 76 -0.30 2.57 -10.64
CA VAL A 76 -1.63 3.05 -11.04
C VAL A 76 -2.16 3.89 -9.87
N GLN A 77 -2.54 5.14 -10.15
CA GLN A 77 -3.08 6.03 -9.12
C GLN A 77 -4.48 5.58 -8.70
N SER A 78 -4.76 5.58 -7.39
CA SER A 78 -6.13 5.45 -6.86
C SER A 78 -6.75 6.85 -6.78
N GLY A 79 -8.05 6.97 -7.08
CA GLY A 79 -8.83 8.20 -7.08
C GLY A 79 -8.94 8.87 -8.45
N GLN A 80 -8.23 8.35 -9.46
CA GLN A 80 -8.20 8.94 -10.81
C GLN A 80 -9.52 8.71 -11.57
N LEU A 81 -10.29 7.66 -11.21
CA LEU A 81 -11.55 7.33 -11.88
C LEU A 81 -12.54 8.50 -11.86
N ALA A 82 -12.66 9.20 -10.73
CA ALA A 82 -13.56 10.34 -10.58
C ALA A 82 -13.26 11.50 -11.56
N GLY A 83 -12.03 11.59 -12.08
CA GLY A 83 -11.59 12.60 -13.04
C GLY A 83 -11.62 12.15 -14.52
N MET A 84 -11.96 10.89 -14.81
CA MET A 84 -11.95 10.36 -16.19
C MET A 84 -13.25 10.66 -16.92
N ARG A 85 -13.15 11.37 -18.05
CA ARG A 85 -14.28 11.84 -18.86
C ARG A 85 -14.51 10.96 -20.10
N GLY A 86 -14.97 9.73 -19.87
CA GLY A 86 -15.16 8.77 -20.95
C GLY A 86 -13.85 8.44 -21.69
N GLY A 87 -13.98 8.00 -22.93
CA GLY A 87 -12.87 7.62 -23.82
C GLY A 87 -12.92 6.17 -24.31
N ILE A 88 -13.87 5.37 -23.83
CA ILE A 88 -14.14 4.00 -24.30
C ILE A 88 -15.54 3.95 -24.93
N THR A 89 -15.64 3.43 -26.15
CA THR A 89 -16.92 3.26 -26.86
C THR A 89 -17.66 2.02 -26.39
N VAL A 90 -18.98 2.00 -26.56
CA VAL A 90 -19.81 0.81 -26.28
C VAL A 90 -19.36 -0.38 -27.14
N ASP A 91 -18.93 -0.14 -28.38
CA ASP A 91 -18.42 -1.19 -29.26
C ASP A 91 -17.05 -1.72 -28.79
N GLN A 92 -16.15 -0.88 -28.31
CA GLN A 92 -14.90 -1.32 -27.69
C GLN A 92 -15.19 -2.18 -26.45
N TRP A 93 -16.15 -1.78 -25.60
CA TRP A 93 -16.57 -2.59 -24.46
C TRP A 93 -17.11 -3.96 -24.88
N ARG A 94 -17.97 -4.02 -25.91
CA ARG A 94 -18.45 -5.30 -26.47
C ARG A 94 -17.33 -6.15 -27.05
N GLN A 95 -16.32 -5.54 -27.69
CA GLN A 95 -15.14 -6.26 -28.17
C GLN A 95 -14.35 -6.88 -27.01
N ILE A 96 -14.23 -6.20 -25.86
CA ILE A 96 -13.61 -6.75 -24.64
C ILE A 96 -14.40 -7.96 -24.15
N GLN A 97 -15.73 -7.85 -24.06
CA GLN A 97 -16.61 -8.96 -23.66
C GLN A 97 -16.48 -10.17 -24.58
N ALA A 98 -16.23 -9.95 -25.87
CA ALA A 98 -16.07 -11.01 -26.87
C ALA A 98 -14.68 -11.69 -26.86
N VAL A 99 -13.71 -11.19 -26.10
CA VAL A 99 -12.38 -11.82 -26.03
C VAL A 99 -12.47 -13.16 -25.29
N ARG A 100 -11.93 -14.22 -25.91
CA ARG A 100 -11.93 -15.56 -25.32
C ARG A 100 -11.12 -15.55 -24.02
N GLY A 101 -11.74 -16.01 -22.94
CA GLY A 101 -11.11 -16.04 -21.62
C GLY A 101 -11.47 -14.84 -20.74
N VAL A 102 -12.24 -13.87 -21.22
CA VAL A 102 -12.93 -12.90 -20.37
C VAL A 102 -14.20 -13.54 -19.80
N SER A 103 -14.40 -13.48 -18.49
CA SER A 103 -15.62 -13.95 -17.83
C SER A 103 -16.60 -12.83 -17.52
N VAL A 104 -16.09 -11.68 -17.05
CA VAL A 104 -16.88 -10.48 -16.78
C VAL A 104 -16.09 -9.27 -17.24
N ALA A 105 -16.75 -8.33 -17.93
CA ALA A 105 -16.17 -7.02 -18.24
C ALA A 105 -17.16 -5.95 -17.80
N ALA A 106 -16.91 -5.38 -16.62
CA ALA A 106 -17.79 -4.43 -15.95
C ALA A 106 -17.39 -2.99 -16.29
N PRO A 107 -18.18 -2.28 -17.12
CA PRO A 107 -17.91 -0.90 -17.50
C PRO A 107 -18.38 0.07 -16.40
N VAL A 108 -17.66 1.17 -16.25
CA VAL A 108 -18.09 2.32 -15.46
C VAL A 108 -17.96 3.57 -16.32
N ALA A 109 -19.05 4.30 -16.45
CA ALA A 109 -19.09 5.61 -17.11
C ALA A 109 -19.30 6.68 -16.03
N MET A 110 -18.31 7.53 -15.82
CA MET A 110 -18.42 8.62 -14.86
C MET A 110 -19.23 9.77 -15.47
N ILE A 111 -20.35 10.12 -14.84
CA ILE A 111 -21.24 11.18 -15.32
C ILE A 111 -20.75 12.53 -14.78
N GLY A 112 -20.61 12.63 -13.45
CA GLY A 112 -20.16 13.85 -12.79
C GLY A 112 -20.84 14.08 -11.44
N TYR A 113 -20.54 15.20 -10.82
CA TYR A 113 -21.08 15.62 -9.53
C TYR A 113 -22.45 16.25 -9.69
N VAL A 114 -23.43 15.75 -8.96
CA VAL A 114 -24.77 16.29 -8.85
C VAL A 114 -24.92 16.94 -7.48
N MET A 115 -25.09 18.25 -7.45
CA MET A 115 -25.25 19.00 -6.20
C MET A 115 -26.69 18.87 -5.69
N ARG A 116 -26.86 18.48 -4.44
CA ARG A 116 -28.16 18.39 -3.78
C ARG A 116 -28.14 19.15 -2.47
N THR A 117 -29.19 19.89 -2.18
CA THR A 117 -29.30 20.75 -1.00
C THR A 117 -30.41 20.28 -0.08
N VAL A 118 -30.12 20.21 1.22
CA VAL A 118 -31.08 19.84 2.26
C VAL A 118 -31.23 21.03 3.21
N PRO A 119 -32.47 21.48 3.48
CA PRO A 119 -32.72 22.53 4.46
C PRO A 119 -32.47 21.99 5.86
N VAL A 120 -31.66 22.70 6.63
CA VAL A 120 -31.36 22.44 8.03
C VAL A 120 -32.06 23.52 8.85
N THR A 121 -33.16 23.14 9.51
CA THR A 121 -33.94 24.06 10.34
C THR A 121 -33.35 24.13 11.75
N VAL A 122 -32.96 25.32 12.18
CA VAL A 122 -32.49 25.62 13.53
C VAL A 122 -33.62 26.27 14.31
N ASP A 123 -34.21 25.54 15.26
CA ASP A 123 -35.23 26.08 16.17
C ASP A 123 -34.57 26.87 17.30
N LEU A 124 -34.93 28.15 17.39
CA LEU A 124 -34.39 29.13 18.34
C LEU A 124 -35.38 29.49 19.45
N SER A 125 -36.51 28.78 19.57
CA SER A 125 -37.56 29.05 20.57
C SER A 125 -37.00 29.15 21.99
N ASP A 126 -36.11 28.23 22.37
CA ASP A 126 -35.50 28.17 23.71
C ASP A 126 -34.43 29.25 23.95
N GLN A 127 -34.01 29.96 22.90
CA GLN A 127 -32.98 31.00 22.96
C GLN A 127 -33.57 32.42 22.97
N LEU A 128 -34.90 32.54 22.85
CA LEU A 128 -35.60 33.83 22.92
C LEU A 128 -35.63 34.36 24.35
N ASP A 129 -35.39 35.66 24.51
CA ASP A 129 -35.65 36.35 25.77
C ASP A 129 -37.17 36.60 25.93
N PRO A 130 -37.84 36.01 26.93
CA PRO A 130 -39.27 36.18 27.17
C PRO A 130 -39.60 37.52 27.86
N THR A 131 -38.65 38.42 28.06
CA THR A 131 -38.90 39.77 28.59
C THR A 131 -38.76 40.84 27.51
N ALA A 132 -37.99 40.57 26.46
CA ALA A 132 -37.79 41.48 25.34
C ALA A 132 -39.05 41.61 24.46
N GLU A 133 -39.45 42.84 24.15
CA GLU A 133 -40.51 43.14 23.18
C GLU A 133 -40.05 42.80 21.75
N ARG A 134 -38.82 43.17 21.42
CA ARG A 134 -38.15 42.94 20.13
C ARG A 134 -36.73 42.46 20.38
N GLN A 135 -36.25 41.52 19.58
CA GLN A 135 -34.88 41.04 19.65
C GLN A 135 -34.39 40.53 18.30
N VAL A 136 -33.06 40.55 18.10
CA VAL A 136 -32.41 39.95 16.94
C VAL A 136 -31.41 38.91 17.40
N LEU A 137 -31.54 37.70 16.86
CA LEU A 137 -30.52 36.66 16.98
C LEU A 137 -29.72 36.57 15.68
N ARG A 138 -28.40 36.44 15.81
CA ARG A 138 -27.48 36.08 14.73
C ARG A 138 -27.11 34.61 14.88
N VAL A 139 -27.32 33.83 13.83
CA VAL A 139 -26.87 32.45 13.69
C VAL A 139 -25.69 32.44 12.74
N GLN A 140 -24.50 32.15 13.26
CA GLN A 140 -23.26 32.12 12.51
C GLN A 140 -22.86 30.66 12.22
N PRO A 141 -23.10 30.17 10.99
CA PRO A 141 -22.59 28.87 10.53
C PRO A 141 -21.07 28.90 10.30
N THR A 142 -20.38 27.83 10.69
CA THR A 142 -18.98 27.53 10.37
C THR A 142 -18.85 26.06 9.97
N TRP A 143 -18.38 25.81 8.75
CA TRP A 143 -18.12 24.48 8.22
C TRP A 143 -16.75 24.00 8.71
N VAL A 144 -16.71 22.78 9.26
CA VAL A 144 -15.51 22.16 9.83
C VAL A 144 -15.20 20.89 9.04
N THR A 145 -14.00 20.82 8.45
CA THR A 145 -13.54 19.73 7.58
C THR A 145 -12.02 19.53 7.68
N ASP A 146 -11.49 18.53 6.99
CA ASP A 146 -10.08 18.13 6.94
C ASP A 146 -9.54 17.73 8.33
N ALA A 147 -10.25 16.82 8.99
CA ALA A 147 -10.03 16.43 10.39
C ALA A 147 -10.06 17.63 11.36
N GLY A 148 -10.89 18.63 11.06
CA GLY A 148 -11.06 19.85 11.85
C GLY A 148 -10.01 20.94 11.61
N LEU A 149 -9.09 20.74 10.66
CA LEU A 149 -8.06 21.72 10.30
C LEU A 149 -8.62 22.93 9.54
N SER A 150 -9.68 22.74 8.75
CA SER A 150 -10.34 23.78 7.98
C SER A 150 -11.60 24.25 8.70
N GLN A 151 -11.69 25.55 9.01
CA GLN A 151 -12.86 26.19 9.62
C GLN A 151 -13.37 27.33 8.74
N ILE A 152 -14.39 27.07 7.94
CA ILE A 152 -14.85 27.95 6.87
C ILE A 152 -16.15 28.63 7.32
N PRO A 153 -16.15 29.93 7.67
CA PRO A 153 -17.36 30.65 8.03
C PRO A 153 -18.29 30.81 6.81
N ASP A 154 -19.60 30.72 7.02
CA ASP A 154 -20.63 30.98 6.00
C ASP A 154 -21.44 32.24 6.36
N GLY A 155 -22.29 32.72 5.46
CA GLY A 155 -23.12 33.90 5.68
C GLY A 155 -24.00 33.76 6.92
N PRO A 156 -24.08 34.77 7.80
CA PRO A 156 -24.94 34.70 8.98
C PRO A 156 -26.43 34.72 8.60
N ALA A 157 -27.22 33.91 9.30
CA ALA A 157 -28.68 33.97 9.26
C ALA A 157 -29.18 34.79 10.46
N TYR A 158 -29.99 35.82 10.21
CA TYR A 158 -30.56 36.68 11.24
C TYR A 158 -32.02 36.31 11.50
N LEU A 159 -32.41 36.27 12.77
CA LEU A 159 -33.80 36.10 13.20
C LEU A 159 -34.23 37.34 13.98
N TYR A 160 -35.14 38.13 13.41
CA TYR A 160 -35.86 39.18 14.13
C TYR A 160 -37.14 38.60 14.73
N VAL A 161 -37.32 38.75 16.04
CA VAL A 161 -38.52 38.31 16.74
C VAL A 161 -39.17 39.49 17.43
N THR A 162 -40.47 39.66 17.20
CA THR A 162 -41.29 40.68 17.85
C THR A 162 -42.53 40.09 18.50
N ARG A 163 -42.95 40.67 19.62
CA ARG A 163 -44.24 40.39 20.27
C ARG A 163 -45.43 41.07 19.62
N ASN A 164 -45.18 41.87 18.60
CA ASN A 164 -46.21 42.51 17.81
C ASN A 164 -46.77 41.56 16.75
N ARG A 165 -47.94 41.89 16.21
CA ARG A 165 -48.52 41.16 15.09
C ARG A 165 -47.72 41.52 13.82
N LEU A 166 -47.29 40.50 13.07
CA LEU A 166 -46.80 40.69 11.71
C LEU A 166 -47.92 40.39 10.72
N ASP A 167 -48.21 41.37 9.87
CA ASP A 167 -49.08 41.23 8.71
C ASP A 167 -48.20 40.95 7.48
N VAL A 168 -48.50 39.85 6.78
CA VAL A 168 -47.78 39.41 5.58
C VAL A 168 -48.80 39.16 4.48
N VAL A 169 -48.51 39.67 3.27
CA VAL A 169 -49.34 39.41 2.08
C VAL A 169 -49.18 37.94 1.67
N PRO A 170 -50.26 37.13 1.64
CA PRO A 170 -50.20 35.72 1.25
C PRO A 170 -49.78 35.53 -0.21
N ASN A 171 -49.16 34.40 -0.53
CA ASN A 171 -48.75 34.07 -1.90
C ASN A 171 -49.92 34.07 -2.89
N SER A 172 -51.14 33.76 -2.45
CA SER A 172 -52.35 33.78 -3.27
C SER A 172 -52.78 35.19 -3.73
N GLU A 173 -52.27 36.23 -3.08
CA GLU A 173 -52.60 37.63 -3.35
C GLU A 173 -51.47 38.37 -4.09
N LEU A 174 -50.35 37.70 -4.39
CA LEU A 174 -49.23 38.29 -5.12
C LEU A 174 -49.53 38.35 -6.63
N GLU A 175 -49.34 39.54 -7.21
CA GLU A 175 -49.39 39.73 -8.65
C GLU A 175 -48.01 39.44 -9.29
N SER A 176 -48.02 38.74 -10.42
CA SER A 176 -46.79 38.43 -11.17
C SER A 176 -46.07 39.71 -11.59
N GLY A 177 -44.79 39.85 -11.22
CA GLY A 177 -43.95 41.00 -11.58
C GLY A 177 -44.03 42.20 -10.62
N GLY A 178 -44.89 42.16 -9.59
CA GLY A 178 -45.06 43.26 -8.62
C GLY A 178 -44.00 43.38 -7.52
N GLY A 179 -43.00 42.48 -7.51
CA GLY A 179 -42.04 42.36 -6.41
C GLY A 179 -42.66 41.75 -5.14
N LEU A 180 -41.82 41.45 -4.16
CA LEU A 180 -42.25 40.82 -2.92
C LEU A 180 -42.45 41.88 -1.82
N PRO A 181 -43.68 42.19 -1.38
CA PRO A 181 -43.91 43.21 -0.37
C PRO A 181 -43.32 42.77 0.98
N PRO A 182 -42.66 43.69 1.72
CA PRO A 182 -42.12 43.40 3.05
C PRO A 182 -43.24 43.18 4.07
N PRO A 183 -43.04 42.31 5.08
CA PRO A 183 -43.91 42.22 6.25
C PRO A 183 -44.11 43.58 6.95
N GLU A 184 -45.30 43.81 7.48
CA GLU A 184 -45.60 44.98 8.30
C GLU A 184 -45.79 44.57 9.77
N GLU A 185 -44.96 45.15 10.64
CA GLU A 185 -45.14 45.08 12.10
C GLU A 185 -46.19 46.10 12.54
N VAL A 186 -47.20 45.66 13.28
CA VAL A 186 -48.25 46.51 13.85
C VAL A 186 -47.92 46.77 15.32
N ASP A 187 -47.46 47.99 15.63
CA ASP A 187 -47.16 48.42 16.99
C ASP A 187 -48.45 48.49 17.85
N ALA A 188 -48.30 48.56 19.18
CA ALA A 188 -49.42 48.63 20.12
C ALA A 188 -50.38 49.81 19.85
N ASP A 189 -49.84 50.93 19.35
CA ASP A 189 -50.59 52.15 18.99
C ASP A 189 -51.25 52.08 17.60
N GLY A 190 -51.12 50.95 16.89
CA GLY A 190 -51.67 50.72 15.55
C GLY A 190 -50.80 51.23 14.40
N GLN A 191 -49.62 51.81 14.69
CA GLN A 191 -48.66 52.20 13.67
C GLN A 191 -48.12 50.96 12.92
N ARG A 192 -48.07 51.04 11.59
CA ARG A 192 -47.51 49.99 10.73
C ARG A 192 -46.10 50.34 10.30
N VAL A 193 -45.15 49.46 10.57
CA VAL A 193 -43.74 49.61 10.19
C VAL A 193 -43.34 48.48 9.27
N LYS A 194 -42.83 48.80 8.09
CA LYS A 194 -42.28 47.81 7.16
C LYS A 194 -40.96 47.30 7.73
N ILE A 195 -40.87 46.00 7.88
CA ILE A 195 -39.65 45.33 8.35
C ILE A 195 -39.26 44.26 7.35
N CYS A 196 -37.99 43.83 7.40
CA CYS A 196 -37.52 42.67 6.65
C CYS A 196 -37.77 42.84 5.15
N PRO A 197 -37.14 43.88 4.56
CA PRO A 197 -37.24 44.15 3.12
C PRO A 197 -36.93 42.89 2.33
N ALA A 198 -37.63 42.70 1.22
CA ALA A 198 -37.24 41.63 0.31
C ALA A 198 -35.88 41.94 -0.28
N ALA A 199 -35.08 40.88 -0.44
CA ALA A 199 -33.89 40.89 -1.25
C ALA A 199 -34.18 41.48 -2.64
N SER A 200 -33.47 42.54 -3.01
CA SER A 200 -33.43 43.02 -4.40
C SER A 200 -32.69 41.97 -5.23
N SER A 201 -33.26 41.53 -6.36
CA SER A 201 -32.53 40.66 -7.28
C SER A 201 -31.24 41.37 -7.70
N VAL A 202 -30.09 40.76 -7.42
CA VAL A 202 -28.80 41.25 -7.92
C VAL A 202 -28.90 41.35 -9.44
N GLY A 203 -28.62 42.53 -10.00
CA GLY A 203 -28.70 42.75 -11.43
C GLY A 203 -27.79 41.77 -12.19
N GLU A 204 -28.21 41.32 -13.37
CA GLU A 204 -27.45 40.36 -14.19
C GLU A 204 -26.02 40.80 -14.54
N GLY A 205 -25.63 42.05 -14.27
CA GLY A 205 -24.27 42.58 -14.50
C GLY A 205 -23.19 42.09 -13.54
N ASP A 206 -23.53 41.66 -12.32
CA ASP A 206 -22.54 41.35 -11.27
C ASP A 206 -22.41 39.84 -11.04
N TRP A 207 -21.30 39.24 -11.50
CA TRP A 207 -20.98 37.84 -11.18
C TRP A 207 -20.42 37.75 -9.75
N LEU A 208 -21.26 37.43 -8.77
CA LEU A 208 -20.81 37.14 -7.41
C LEU A 208 -20.22 35.73 -7.28
N GLN A 209 -19.20 35.59 -6.45
CA GLN A 209 -18.69 34.28 -6.03
C GLN A 209 -19.81 33.51 -5.30
N PRO A 210 -20.07 32.24 -5.63
CA PRO A 210 -21.06 31.40 -4.94
C PRO A 210 -20.79 31.15 -3.46
N THR A 211 -19.58 31.43 -3.00
CA THR A 211 -19.13 31.36 -1.61
C THR A 211 -19.05 32.76 -0.97
N ASP A 212 -19.52 33.81 -1.66
CA ASP A 212 -19.59 35.17 -1.10
C ASP A 212 -20.61 35.19 0.05
N LEU A 213 -20.14 35.54 1.24
CA LEU A 213 -20.94 35.57 2.47
C LEU A 213 -22.15 36.52 2.36
N ARG A 214 -22.08 37.54 1.51
CA ARG A 214 -23.19 38.49 1.28
C ARG A 214 -24.33 37.85 0.51
N ALA A 215 -24.05 36.89 -0.38
CA ALA A 215 -25.08 36.15 -1.12
C ALA A 215 -25.65 34.97 -0.31
N ARG A 216 -25.05 34.66 0.85
CA ARG A 216 -25.39 33.48 1.67
C ARG A 216 -25.91 33.84 3.06
N SER A 217 -26.12 35.13 3.33
CA SER A 217 -26.74 35.60 4.57
C SER A 217 -28.22 35.88 4.34
N SER A 218 -29.04 35.64 5.36
CA SER A 218 -30.49 35.74 5.27
C SER A 218 -31.08 36.47 6.48
N LEU A 219 -32.28 37.03 6.33
CA LEU A 219 -33.05 37.65 7.41
C LEU A 219 -34.45 37.04 7.46
N THR A 220 -34.78 36.42 8.59
CA THR A 220 -36.09 35.83 8.88
C THR A 220 -36.77 36.62 9.98
N CYS A 221 -38.09 36.83 9.87
CA CYS A 221 -38.83 37.68 10.80
C CYS A 221 -40.10 36.99 11.29
N VAL A 222 -40.30 37.03 12.60
CA VAL A 222 -41.32 36.26 13.30
C VAL A 222 -42.07 37.15 14.27
N GLY A 223 -43.40 37.12 14.16
CA GLY A 223 -44.30 37.86 15.04
C GLY A 223 -44.88 37.00 16.16
N ARG A 224 -45.77 37.60 16.94
CA ARG A 224 -46.49 36.89 18.00
C ARG A 224 -47.34 35.72 17.48
N ALA A 225 -47.76 34.87 18.41
CA ALA A 225 -48.75 33.82 18.17
C ALA A 225 -49.98 34.37 17.44
N GLY A 226 -50.30 33.77 16.29
CA GLY A 226 -51.35 34.22 15.37
C GLY A 226 -50.84 34.96 14.13
N SER A 227 -49.57 35.37 14.10
CA SER A 227 -48.92 35.84 12.87
C SER A 227 -48.71 34.67 11.92
N LYS A 228 -49.02 34.89 10.63
CA LYS A 228 -48.95 33.86 9.61
C LYS A 228 -47.93 34.22 8.53
N ASP A 229 -47.19 33.23 8.05
CA ASP A 229 -46.31 33.38 6.90
C ASP A 229 -47.10 33.51 5.58
N ARG A 230 -46.38 33.60 4.46
CA ARG A 230 -46.96 33.77 3.13
C ARG A 230 -47.77 32.55 2.66
N GLU A 231 -47.58 31.39 3.26
CA GLU A 231 -48.39 30.18 3.03
C GLU A 231 -49.62 30.10 3.96
N GLY A 232 -49.79 31.08 4.86
CA GLY A 232 -50.89 31.11 5.83
C GLY A 232 -50.67 30.20 7.04
N LYS A 233 -49.45 29.67 7.23
CA LYS A 233 -49.06 28.86 8.38
C LYS A 233 -48.57 29.72 9.53
N ALA A 234 -48.67 29.21 10.75
CA ALA A 234 -48.19 29.92 11.93
C ALA A 234 -46.67 30.09 11.88
N MET A 235 -46.19 31.33 12.00
CA MET A 235 -44.75 31.61 12.04
C MET A 235 -44.11 30.95 13.27
N ARG A 236 -42.91 30.39 13.09
CA ARG A 236 -42.09 29.80 14.16
C ARG A 236 -40.71 30.48 14.19
N PRO A 237 -40.08 30.64 15.36
CA PRO A 237 -38.75 31.26 15.51
C PRO A 237 -37.66 30.29 15.07
N VAL A 238 -37.65 29.97 13.77
CA VAL A 238 -36.69 29.07 13.15
C VAL A 238 -35.91 29.82 12.09
N VAL A 239 -34.64 29.47 11.91
CA VAL A 239 -33.87 29.85 10.71
C VAL A 239 -33.54 28.59 9.92
N THR A 240 -33.53 28.70 8.59
CA THR A 240 -33.17 27.58 7.72
C THR A 240 -31.81 27.84 7.10
N LEU A 241 -30.88 26.93 7.36
CA LEU A 241 -29.56 26.87 6.71
C LEU A 241 -29.63 25.89 5.54
N VAL A 242 -28.78 26.06 4.53
CA VAL A 242 -28.75 25.20 3.35
C VAL A 242 -27.48 24.35 3.40
N TRP A 243 -27.63 23.02 3.44
CA TRP A 243 -26.50 22.10 3.37
C TRP A 243 -26.43 21.47 1.99
N THR A 244 -25.33 21.69 1.26
CA THR A 244 -25.12 21.06 -0.06
C THR A 244 -24.27 19.81 0.06
N VAL A 245 -24.79 18.69 -0.44
CA VAL A 245 -24.08 17.42 -0.58
C VAL A 245 -23.79 17.18 -2.07
N PRO A 246 -22.52 17.07 -2.48
CA PRO A 246 -22.17 16.64 -3.82
C PRO A 246 -22.34 15.13 -3.94
N PHE A 247 -23.04 14.66 -4.96
CA PHE A 247 -23.11 13.23 -5.28
C PHE A 247 -22.39 12.95 -6.59
N LEU A 248 -21.27 12.23 -6.52
CA LEU A 248 -20.66 11.71 -7.74
C LEU A 248 -21.57 10.62 -8.32
N MET A 249 -22.00 10.83 -9.57
CA MET A 249 -22.87 9.93 -10.30
C MET A 249 -22.07 9.12 -11.33
N ALA A 250 -22.32 7.82 -11.38
CA ALA A 250 -21.75 6.90 -12.38
C ALA A 250 -22.81 5.98 -12.98
N ALA A 251 -22.66 5.63 -14.25
CA ALA A 251 -23.45 4.58 -14.89
C ALA A 251 -22.69 3.26 -14.91
N VAL A 252 -23.38 2.17 -14.60
CA VAL A 252 -22.82 0.83 -14.51
C VAL A 252 -23.69 -0.19 -15.25
N ASP A 253 -23.10 -1.32 -15.64
CA ASP A 253 -23.85 -2.46 -16.18
C ASP A 253 -24.30 -3.37 -15.02
N PRO A 254 -25.61 -3.52 -14.75
CA PRO A 254 -26.08 -4.23 -13.56
C PRO A 254 -25.57 -5.67 -13.44
N ASP A 255 -25.63 -6.44 -14.53
CA ASP A 255 -25.27 -7.86 -14.48
C ASP A 255 -23.76 -8.03 -14.24
N SER A 256 -22.93 -7.20 -14.90
CA SER A 256 -21.48 -7.24 -14.72
C SER A 256 -21.05 -6.76 -13.33
N GLU A 257 -21.71 -5.74 -12.75
CA GLU A 257 -21.39 -5.27 -11.38
C GLU A 257 -21.83 -6.26 -10.30
N ALA A 258 -22.98 -6.90 -10.46
CA ALA A 258 -23.42 -7.97 -9.57
C ALA A 258 -22.41 -9.13 -9.58
N ALA A 259 -21.97 -9.54 -10.77
CA ALA A 259 -20.99 -10.62 -10.92
C ALA A 259 -19.59 -10.26 -10.39
N LEU A 260 -19.15 -9.01 -10.56
CA LEU A 260 -17.80 -8.58 -10.18
C LEU A 260 -17.68 -8.12 -8.73
N ALA A 261 -18.55 -7.19 -8.32
CA ALA A 261 -18.46 -6.48 -7.04
C ALA A 261 -19.51 -6.97 -6.02
N GLY A 262 -20.53 -7.72 -6.46
CA GLY A 262 -21.64 -8.14 -5.61
C GLY A 262 -22.57 -6.99 -5.23
N LEU A 263 -22.73 -5.99 -6.11
CA LEU A 263 -23.52 -4.79 -5.84
C LEU A 263 -25.00 -5.12 -5.53
N ASP A 264 -25.54 -6.16 -6.15
CA ASP A 264 -26.88 -6.70 -5.89
C ASP A 264 -27.08 -7.12 -4.42
N ARG A 265 -26.05 -7.70 -3.81
CA ARG A 265 -26.03 -8.12 -2.39
C ARG A 265 -25.77 -6.97 -1.43
N ALA A 266 -25.32 -5.82 -1.93
CA ALA A 266 -25.08 -4.62 -1.15
C ALA A 266 -26.32 -3.72 -1.02
N VAL A 267 -27.38 -3.96 -1.81
CA VAL A 267 -28.65 -3.20 -1.72
C VAL A 267 -29.28 -3.38 -0.33
N THR A 268 -29.59 -2.26 0.33
CA THR A 268 -30.16 -2.23 1.69
C THR A 268 -31.65 -1.95 1.71
N THR A 269 -32.15 -1.10 0.81
CA THR A 269 -33.59 -0.80 0.69
C THR A 269 -34.01 -0.74 -0.78
N GLY A 270 -35.30 -0.94 -1.05
CA GLY A 270 -35.84 -0.93 -2.42
C GLY A 270 -35.45 -2.18 -3.18
N ARG A 271 -35.01 -2.02 -4.44
CA ARG A 271 -34.60 -3.14 -5.30
C ARG A 271 -33.31 -2.84 -6.06
N TYR A 272 -32.61 -3.90 -6.46
CA TYR A 272 -31.54 -3.79 -7.44
C TYR A 272 -32.07 -3.46 -8.85
N PHE A 273 -31.18 -3.02 -9.74
CA PHE A 273 -31.51 -2.78 -11.14
C PHE A 273 -31.90 -4.09 -11.85
N THR A 274 -32.81 -4.01 -12.82
CA THR A 274 -33.02 -5.12 -13.76
C THR A 274 -31.97 -5.09 -14.88
N SER A 275 -31.69 -6.23 -15.50
CA SER A 275 -30.80 -6.31 -16.66
C SER A 275 -31.26 -5.36 -17.76
N ALA A 276 -30.36 -4.49 -18.22
CA ALA A 276 -30.64 -3.45 -19.23
C ALA A 276 -31.81 -2.49 -18.91
N GLU A 277 -32.06 -2.19 -17.62
CA GLU A 277 -33.10 -1.24 -17.20
C GLU A 277 -32.93 0.14 -17.87
N LYS A 278 -33.98 0.63 -18.53
CA LYS A 278 -33.98 1.90 -19.27
C LYS A 278 -34.71 3.00 -18.52
N PRO A 279 -34.41 4.28 -18.80
CA PRO A 279 -35.25 5.39 -18.37
C PRO A 279 -36.70 5.20 -18.81
N THR A 280 -37.64 5.58 -17.93
CA THR A 280 -39.08 5.52 -18.22
C THR A 280 -39.58 6.90 -18.61
N SER A 281 -40.45 6.99 -19.61
CA SER A 281 -41.05 8.27 -20.02
C SER A 281 -42.33 8.54 -19.22
N HIS A 282 -42.45 9.74 -18.69
CA HIS A 282 -43.59 10.20 -17.90
C HIS A 282 -44.11 11.53 -18.44
N ARG A 283 -45.37 11.85 -18.15
CA ARG A 283 -45.98 13.13 -18.50
C ARG A 283 -46.79 13.63 -17.30
N LEU A 284 -46.48 14.84 -16.83
CA LEU A 284 -47.29 15.51 -15.80
C LEU A 284 -48.46 16.24 -16.47
N ASP A 285 -49.60 16.28 -15.79
CA ASP A 285 -50.76 17.05 -16.25
C ASP A 285 -50.40 18.54 -16.33
N GLY A 286 -50.71 19.16 -17.47
CA GLY A 286 -50.33 20.55 -17.78
C GLY A 286 -48.95 20.72 -18.43
N MET A 287 -48.10 19.68 -18.48
CA MET A 287 -46.85 19.73 -19.26
C MET A 287 -47.06 19.29 -20.71
N ARG A 288 -46.55 20.11 -21.64
CA ARG A 288 -46.64 19.85 -23.09
C ARG A 288 -45.70 18.72 -23.55
N TYR A 289 -44.59 18.49 -22.85
CA TYR A 289 -43.55 17.52 -23.22
C TYR A 289 -43.37 16.45 -22.15
N PRO A 290 -43.07 15.19 -22.55
CA PRO A 290 -42.75 14.13 -21.59
C PRO A 290 -41.33 14.31 -21.02
N TYR A 291 -41.10 13.82 -19.80
CA TYR A 291 -39.78 13.77 -19.17
C TYR A 291 -39.32 12.30 -18.99
N SER A 292 -38.01 12.10 -18.95
CA SER A 292 -37.38 10.80 -18.73
C SER A 292 -36.99 10.64 -17.27
N LYS A 293 -37.48 9.59 -16.61
CA LYS A 293 -37.14 9.23 -15.24
C LYS A 293 -36.05 8.16 -15.22
N LEU A 294 -34.87 8.53 -14.74
CA LEU A 294 -33.69 7.67 -14.66
C LEU A 294 -33.78 6.75 -13.43
N PRO A 295 -33.54 5.44 -13.55
CA PRO A 295 -33.40 4.58 -12.38
C PRO A 295 -32.08 4.91 -11.67
N ILE A 296 -32.12 5.20 -10.36
CA ILE A 296 -30.92 5.46 -9.57
C ILE A 296 -30.87 4.63 -8.28
N LEU A 297 -29.68 4.16 -7.93
CA LEU A 297 -29.34 3.61 -6.61
C LEU A 297 -28.48 4.63 -5.87
N ILE A 298 -28.77 4.84 -4.59
CA ILE A 298 -28.09 5.86 -3.77
C ILE A 298 -27.35 5.16 -2.62
N ALA A 299 -26.15 5.62 -2.29
CA ALA A 299 -25.45 5.14 -1.10
C ALA A 299 -26.28 5.46 0.16
N ASP A 300 -26.36 4.53 1.10
CA ASP A 300 -27.15 4.71 2.34
C ASP A 300 -26.44 5.54 3.42
N ARG A 301 -25.15 5.86 3.18
CA ARG A 301 -24.30 6.63 4.08
C ARG A 301 -23.40 7.58 3.27
N PRO A 302 -23.04 8.74 3.84
CA PRO A 302 -22.05 9.60 3.22
C PRO A 302 -20.68 8.92 3.18
N GLN A 303 -19.87 9.25 2.17
CA GLN A 303 -18.44 8.91 2.08
C GLN A 303 -17.59 10.19 2.03
N ILE A 304 -18.13 11.26 2.62
CA ILE A 304 -17.46 12.55 2.76
C ILE A 304 -17.54 12.99 4.23
N GLU A 305 -16.52 13.71 4.66
CA GLU A 305 -16.47 14.42 5.93
C GLU A 305 -17.15 15.79 5.82
N GLY A 306 -17.72 16.23 6.95
CA GLY A 306 -18.17 17.60 7.15
C GLY A 306 -19.02 17.73 8.40
N ALA A 307 -18.75 18.77 9.19
CA ALA A 307 -19.57 19.18 10.32
C ALA A 307 -19.92 20.66 10.23
N LEU A 308 -21.11 21.03 10.69
CA LEU A 308 -21.54 22.42 10.79
C LEU A 308 -21.58 22.82 12.26
N ARG A 309 -20.70 23.74 12.63
CA ARG A 309 -20.76 24.44 13.92
C ARG A 309 -21.63 25.68 13.76
N ILE A 310 -22.57 25.85 14.67
CA ILE A 310 -23.56 26.91 14.68
C ILE A 310 -23.41 27.69 15.98
N ASP A 311 -23.00 28.95 15.84
CA ASP A 311 -22.86 29.88 16.95
C ASP A 311 -24.03 30.87 16.95
N VAL A 312 -24.86 30.84 17.98
CA VAL A 312 -26.02 31.73 18.13
C VAL A 312 -25.69 32.85 19.09
N GLN A 313 -25.89 34.08 18.66
CA GLN A 313 -25.66 35.28 19.45
C GLN A 313 -26.91 36.16 19.47
N ARG A 314 -27.22 36.76 20.62
CA ARG A 314 -28.22 37.82 20.73
C ARG A 314 -27.55 39.17 20.48
N LEU A 315 -27.97 39.86 19.43
CA LEU A 315 -27.42 41.17 19.09
C LEU A 315 -27.91 42.23 20.09
N ASN A 316 -27.12 43.29 20.24
CA ASN A 316 -27.47 44.42 21.08
C ASN A 316 -28.78 45.09 20.64
N PRO A 317 -29.48 45.82 21.55
CA PRO A 317 -30.77 46.43 21.25
C PRO A 317 -30.80 47.32 19.99
N GLY A 318 -29.67 47.95 19.63
CA GLY A 318 -29.51 48.74 18.39
C GLY A 318 -29.87 47.97 17.11
N ALA A 319 -29.66 46.65 17.08
CA ALA A 319 -29.98 45.80 15.94
C ALA A 319 -31.49 45.77 15.61
N THR A 320 -32.36 45.89 16.62
CA THR A 320 -33.82 45.96 16.38
C THR A 320 -34.21 47.25 15.65
N GLN A 321 -33.52 48.36 15.94
CA GLN A 321 -33.76 49.63 15.26
C GLN A 321 -33.29 49.59 13.81
N LEU A 322 -32.16 48.92 13.53
CA LEU A 322 -31.68 48.68 12.17
C LEU A 322 -32.75 47.97 11.33
N VAL A 323 -33.34 46.87 11.84
CA VAL A 323 -34.38 46.10 11.12
C VAL A 323 -35.63 46.95 10.84
N ARG A 324 -36.02 47.83 11.77
CA ARG A 324 -37.21 48.70 11.63
C ARG A 324 -37.00 49.91 10.72
N SER A 325 -35.76 50.37 10.57
CA SER A 325 -35.41 51.52 9.71
C SER A 325 -34.88 51.11 8.33
N GLY A 326 -34.48 49.84 8.17
CA GLY A 326 -33.85 49.33 6.95
C GLY A 326 -34.86 49.14 5.82
N SER A 327 -34.58 49.76 4.67
CA SER A 327 -35.40 49.62 3.46
C SER A 327 -34.77 48.73 2.37
N ASP A 328 -33.51 48.34 2.56
CA ASP A 328 -32.72 47.53 1.63
C ASP A 328 -32.10 46.35 2.40
N ASP A 329 -32.41 45.13 1.96
CA ASP A 329 -32.04 43.90 2.67
C ASP A 329 -30.52 43.68 2.75
N GLN A 330 -29.83 43.88 1.64
CA GLN A 330 -28.39 43.68 1.57
C GLN A 330 -27.63 44.65 2.48
N ARG A 331 -28.01 45.93 2.49
CA ARG A 331 -27.43 46.93 3.41
C ARG A 331 -27.79 46.65 4.85
N LEU A 332 -29.02 46.19 5.12
CA LEU A 332 -29.46 45.82 6.46
C LEU A 332 -28.65 44.65 7.01
N ARG A 333 -28.48 43.57 6.25
CA ARG A 333 -27.65 42.42 6.66
C ARG A 333 -26.18 42.79 6.86
N ALA A 334 -25.64 43.66 6.02
CA ALA A 334 -24.29 44.21 6.20
C ALA A 334 -24.17 45.03 7.49
N ALA A 335 -25.16 45.86 7.83
CA ALA A 335 -25.19 46.62 9.07
C ALA A 335 -25.32 45.70 10.30
N LEU A 336 -26.20 44.70 10.25
CA LEU A 336 -26.35 43.69 11.31
C LEU A 336 -25.07 42.86 11.51
N GLY A 337 -24.28 42.65 10.45
CA GLY A 337 -22.98 41.98 10.54
C GLY A 337 -21.98 42.72 11.43
N ASN A 338 -22.06 44.05 11.45
CA ASN A 338 -21.18 44.91 12.25
C ASN A 338 -21.67 45.06 13.70
N GLU A 339 -22.87 44.61 14.03
CA GLU A 339 -23.39 44.64 15.39
C GLU A 339 -22.73 43.57 16.28
N SER A 340 -22.46 43.96 17.52
CA SER A 340 -21.98 43.03 18.55
C SER A 340 -23.14 42.30 19.22
N GLY A 341 -22.86 41.12 19.75
CA GLY A 341 -23.85 40.29 20.41
C GLY A 341 -23.26 39.41 21.49
N THR A 342 -24.14 38.89 22.34
CA THR A 342 -23.79 37.97 23.43
C THR A 342 -24.09 36.52 23.00
N PRO A 343 -23.16 35.58 23.17
CA PRO A 343 -23.42 34.16 22.87
C PRO A 343 -24.56 33.60 23.72
N VAL A 344 -25.51 32.92 23.09
CA VAL A 344 -26.68 32.30 23.76
C VAL A 344 -26.79 30.80 23.54
N ALA A 345 -26.22 30.26 22.46
CA ALA A 345 -26.12 28.83 22.22
C ALA A 345 -24.99 28.52 21.23
N GLN A 346 -24.43 27.31 21.34
CA GLN A 346 -23.54 26.73 20.36
C GLN A 346 -23.99 25.29 20.10
N ARG A 347 -24.03 24.87 18.84
CA ARG A 347 -24.40 23.51 18.43
C ARG A 347 -23.47 23.04 17.32
N THR A 348 -23.19 21.74 17.28
CA THR A 348 -22.44 21.12 16.19
C THR A 348 -23.26 19.97 15.64
N MET A 349 -23.34 19.86 14.31
CA MET A 349 -24.09 18.81 13.62
C MET A 349 -23.18 18.14 12.59
N SER A 350 -23.16 16.80 12.56
CA SER A 350 -22.48 16.04 11.51
C SER A 350 -23.37 15.89 10.27
N ILE A 351 -22.76 15.56 9.14
CA ILE A 351 -23.47 15.35 7.87
C ILE A 351 -24.48 14.18 7.89
N ASP A 352 -24.39 13.25 8.84
CA ASP A 352 -25.18 12.00 8.86
C ASP A 352 -26.70 12.22 8.82
N GLU A 353 -27.23 13.09 9.67
CA GLU A 353 -28.67 13.34 9.78
C GLU A 353 -29.22 14.11 8.57
N PRO A 354 -28.60 15.23 8.13
CA PRO A 354 -28.98 15.89 6.87
C PRO A 354 -28.91 14.95 5.66
N TYR A 355 -27.89 14.10 5.58
CA TYR A 355 -27.73 13.13 4.50
C TYR A 355 -28.87 12.10 4.48
N ARG A 356 -29.20 11.47 5.61
CA ARG A 356 -30.33 10.52 5.68
C ARG A 356 -31.65 11.17 5.30
N THR A 357 -31.88 12.40 5.74
CA THR A 357 -33.07 13.19 5.38
C THR A 357 -33.14 13.44 3.88
N MET A 358 -32.00 13.75 3.24
CA MET A 358 -31.90 13.88 1.79
C MET A 358 -32.25 12.58 1.06
N VAL A 359 -31.66 11.46 1.49
CA VAL A 359 -31.88 10.15 0.86
C VAL A 359 -33.34 9.72 0.99
N ASP A 360 -33.97 9.90 2.14
CA ASP A 360 -35.39 9.59 2.33
C ASP A 360 -36.30 10.43 1.41
N ARG A 361 -36.02 11.73 1.29
CA ARG A 361 -36.70 12.63 0.34
C ARG A 361 -36.57 12.16 -1.11
N MET A 362 -35.38 11.71 -1.50
CA MET A 362 -35.12 11.19 -2.85
C MET A 362 -35.85 9.87 -3.12
N LEU A 363 -36.01 9.00 -2.12
CA LEU A 363 -36.75 7.73 -2.22
C LEU A 363 -38.26 7.95 -2.29
N ARG A 364 -38.78 8.97 -1.60
CA ARG A 364 -40.22 9.21 -1.43
C ARG A 364 -40.61 10.65 -1.76
N PRO A 365 -40.38 11.13 -2.99
CA PRO A 365 -40.59 12.53 -3.35
C PRO A 365 -42.05 13.00 -3.23
N GLY A 366 -43.03 12.08 -3.23
CA GLY A 366 -44.47 12.41 -3.18
C GLY A 366 -45.19 12.20 -1.85
N GLN A 367 -44.51 11.69 -0.80
CA GLN A 367 -45.14 11.45 0.51
C GLN A 367 -44.82 12.52 1.56
N LEU A 368 -43.81 13.34 1.31
CA LEU A 368 -43.51 14.53 2.09
C LEU A 368 -44.32 15.67 1.47
N ALA A 369 -45.14 16.33 2.29
CA ALA A 369 -46.24 17.19 1.87
C ALA A 369 -45.96 18.01 0.60
N ILE A 370 -46.93 18.00 -0.32
CA ILE A 370 -47.01 18.87 -1.50
C ILE A 370 -47.21 20.31 -1.02
N GLU A 371 -46.18 20.89 -0.42
CA GLU A 371 -45.89 22.28 -0.65
C GLU A 371 -45.01 22.34 -1.87
N TYR A 372 -45.22 23.36 -2.70
CA TYR A 372 -44.25 23.81 -3.68
C TYR A 372 -43.00 24.36 -2.96
N ASP A 373 -42.40 23.55 -2.08
CA ASP A 373 -41.12 23.82 -1.46
C ASP A 373 -40.06 23.56 -2.53
N VAL A 374 -39.17 24.54 -2.71
CA VAL A 374 -38.00 24.48 -3.58
C VAL A 374 -37.15 23.23 -3.27
N ALA A 375 -37.27 22.67 -2.06
CA ALA A 375 -36.68 21.39 -1.67
C ALA A 375 -37.19 20.16 -2.47
N THR A 376 -38.47 20.11 -2.88
CA THR A 376 -39.03 18.96 -3.64
C THR A 376 -38.55 18.95 -5.09
N ALA A 377 -38.39 20.13 -5.70
CA ALA A 377 -37.81 20.25 -7.04
C ALA A 377 -36.32 19.80 -7.05
N ASN A 378 -35.59 20.11 -5.98
CA ASN A 378 -34.17 19.82 -5.85
C ASN A 378 -33.83 18.32 -5.71
N THR A 379 -34.74 17.52 -5.15
CA THR A 379 -34.53 16.08 -4.97
C THR A 379 -35.03 15.23 -6.14
N MET A 380 -35.80 15.81 -7.06
CA MET A 380 -36.41 15.07 -8.17
C MET A 380 -35.75 15.33 -9.52
N TRP A 381 -35.37 16.57 -9.83
CA TRP A 381 -34.93 16.93 -11.19
C TRP A 381 -33.41 16.96 -11.36
N LEU A 382 -32.91 16.49 -12.51
CA LEU A 382 -31.50 16.62 -12.88
C LEU A 382 -31.29 17.88 -13.73
N HIS A 383 -31.30 19.05 -13.09
CA HIS A 383 -31.10 20.35 -13.76
C HIS A 383 -29.69 20.53 -14.33
N SER A 384 -28.68 20.15 -13.55
CA SER A 384 -27.27 20.28 -13.95
C SER A 384 -26.38 19.29 -13.22
N PHE A 385 -25.21 19.04 -13.78
CA PHE A 385 -24.13 18.31 -13.13
C PHE A 385 -22.76 18.86 -13.55
N TRP A 386 -21.73 18.56 -12.78
CA TRP A 386 -20.38 19.09 -12.97
C TRP A 386 -19.37 17.98 -13.22
N THR A 387 -18.54 18.11 -14.24
CA THR A 387 -17.38 17.24 -14.43
C THR A 387 -16.13 17.94 -13.90
N VAL A 388 -15.25 17.19 -13.24
CA VAL A 388 -14.02 17.71 -12.62
C VAL A 388 -12.85 16.88 -13.13
N GLY A 389 -11.72 17.54 -13.43
CA GLY A 389 -10.51 16.87 -13.91
C GLY A 389 -9.69 16.21 -12.79
N PRO A 390 -8.56 15.59 -13.16
CA PRO A 390 -7.57 15.13 -12.19
C PRO A 390 -6.92 16.31 -11.44
N ALA A 391 -6.24 16.01 -10.33
CA ALA A 391 -5.46 17.01 -9.61
C ALA A 391 -4.26 17.49 -10.44
N ASN A 392 -4.00 18.79 -10.42
CA ASN A 392 -2.85 19.38 -11.08
C ASN A 392 -1.60 19.10 -10.23
N THR A 393 -0.82 18.10 -10.60
CA THR A 393 0.38 17.71 -9.84
C THR A 393 1.66 17.94 -10.62
N VAL A 394 2.69 18.44 -9.94
CA VAL A 394 4.07 18.51 -10.45
C VAL A 394 4.98 17.57 -9.67
N GLN A 395 6.10 17.16 -10.26
CA GLN A 395 7.06 16.28 -9.61
C GLN A 395 7.85 17.04 -8.53
N ALA A 396 7.94 16.48 -7.33
CA ALA A 396 8.71 16.99 -6.19
C ALA A 396 9.88 16.03 -5.85
N GLU A 397 10.73 16.38 -4.88
CA GLU A 397 11.90 15.55 -4.49
C GLU A 397 11.50 14.18 -3.91
N ASP A 398 10.42 14.13 -3.13
CA ASP A 398 9.93 12.96 -2.38
C ASP A 398 8.61 12.39 -2.93
N GLY A 399 8.04 12.97 -3.99
CA GLY A 399 6.77 12.54 -4.56
C GLY A 399 6.16 13.52 -5.55
N LEU A 400 4.91 13.89 -5.33
CA LEU A 400 4.17 14.87 -6.11
C LEU A 400 3.82 16.09 -5.27
N SER A 401 3.65 17.25 -5.90
CA SER A 401 3.10 18.43 -5.27
C SER A 401 1.87 18.89 -6.04
N ALA A 402 0.72 18.94 -5.35
CA ALA A 402 -0.52 19.44 -5.89
C ALA A 402 -0.45 20.97 -5.98
N GLN A 403 -0.80 21.51 -7.14
CA GLN A 403 -0.77 22.95 -7.40
C GLN A 403 -2.18 23.52 -7.24
N PRO A 404 -2.34 24.66 -6.56
CA PRO A 404 -3.61 25.36 -6.49
C PRO A 404 -4.18 25.61 -7.89
N ALA A 405 -5.44 25.26 -8.09
CA ALA A 405 -6.16 25.48 -9.34
C ALA A 405 -7.14 26.66 -9.15
N PRO A 406 -7.05 27.72 -9.97
CA PRO A 406 -7.96 28.83 -9.86
C PRO A 406 -9.38 28.40 -10.25
N TYR A 407 -10.35 28.98 -9.55
CA TYR A 407 -11.76 28.74 -9.78
C TYR A 407 -12.33 29.65 -10.89
N ASP A 408 -13.15 29.07 -11.79
CA ASP A 408 -13.80 29.82 -12.86
C ASP A 408 -15.22 30.28 -12.46
N LEU A 409 -15.39 31.60 -12.32
CA LEU A 409 -16.68 32.23 -12.00
C LEU A 409 -17.76 31.99 -13.05
N LYS A 410 -17.41 31.68 -14.30
CA LYS A 410 -18.40 31.40 -15.35
C LYS A 410 -19.05 30.03 -15.19
N ILE A 411 -18.33 29.08 -14.59
CA ILE A 411 -18.78 27.68 -14.42
C ILE A 411 -19.65 27.56 -13.18
N TRP A 412 -19.29 28.31 -12.15
CA TRP A 412 -19.89 28.16 -10.85
C TRP A 412 -20.70 29.38 -10.37
N GLY A 413 -20.43 30.60 -10.86
CA GLY A 413 -21.26 31.80 -10.62
C GLY A 413 -22.64 31.70 -11.31
N LYS A 414 -23.68 32.47 -10.99
CA LYS A 414 -23.79 33.76 -10.29
C LYS A 414 -24.59 33.63 -8.99
N GLY A 415 -24.08 34.23 -7.91
CA GLY A 415 -24.89 34.59 -6.76
C GLY A 415 -25.82 35.76 -7.10
N ALA A 416 -27.12 35.53 -7.02
CA ALA A 416 -28.07 36.57 -6.70
C ALA A 416 -28.70 36.19 -5.36
N ASP A 417 -29.19 37.17 -4.63
CA ASP A 417 -30.12 37.04 -3.50
C ASP A 417 -31.49 36.51 -4.01
N ASP A 418 -31.46 35.60 -4.99
CA ASP A 418 -32.63 34.86 -5.45
C ASP A 418 -32.89 33.79 -4.40
N GLY A 419 -34.10 33.72 -3.87
CA GLY A 419 -34.50 32.66 -2.93
C GLY A 419 -34.51 31.26 -3.55
N GLY A 420 -33.71 30.98 -4.60
CA GLY A 420 -33.59 29.70 -5.27
C GLY A 420 -32.62 28.77 -4.53
N SER A 421 -33.15 27.86 -3.73
CA SER A 421 -32.38 26.82 -3.03
C SER A 421 -31.68 25.79 -3.96
N SER A 422 -31.78 25.95 -5.28
CA SER A 422 -31.30 25.02 -6.31
C SER A 422 -29.87 25.27 -6.83
N ARG A 423 -29.18 26.33 -6.37
CA ARG A 423 -27.86 26.76 -6.92
C ARG A 423 -26.69 26.81 -5.92
N HIS A 424 -26.86 26.32 -4.70
CA HIS A 424 -25.81 26.45 -3.67
C HIS A 424 -24.69 25.43 -3.90
N VAL A 425 -23.48 25.90 -4.18
CA VAL A 425 -22.28 25.08 -4.02
C VAL A 425 -21.94 24.94 -2.53
N PRO A 426 -21.31 23.82 -2.10
CA PRO A 426 -20.77 23.68 -0.76
C PRO A 426 -19.78 24.80 -0.40
N MET A 427 -19.72 25.24 0.86
CA MET A 427 -18.79 26.30 1.29
C MET A 427 -17.34 25.87 1.27
N GLU A 428 -17.10 24.57 1.33
CA GLU A 428 -15.79 23.92 1.23
C GLU A 428 -15.06 24.30 -0.07
N PHE A 429 -15.78 24.77 -1.10
CA PHE A 429 -15.21 25.36 -2.31
C PHE A 429 -14.48 26.68 -2.11
N ALA A 430 -14.74 27.41 -1.03
CA ALA A 430 -14.03 28.65 -0.73
C ALA A 430 -12.55 28.38 -0.40
N ASP A 431 -12.26 27.14 0.02
CA ASP A 431 -10.93 26.70 0.36
C ASP A 431 -10.10 26.31 -0.87
N THR A 432 -8.83 25.95 -0.66
CA THR A 432 -7.87 25.68 -1.75
C THR A 432 -8.24 24.42 -2.54
N GLY A 433 -8.72 24.61 -3.77
CA GLY A 433 -8.87 23.57 -4.80
C GLY A 433 -7.57 23.32 -5.57
N VAL A 434 -7.35 22.07 -5.99
CA VAL A 434 -6.16 21.62 -6.75
C VAL A 434 -6.51 20.91 -8.06
N ARG A 435 -7.79 20.68 -8.33
CA ARG A 435 -8.29 20.05 -9.57
C ARG A 435 -8.75 21.11 -10.55
N GLY A 436 -8.16 21.08 -11.74
CA GLY A 436 -8.58 21.89 -12.88
C GLY A 436 -9.61 21.18 -13.75
N GLY A 437 -9.89 21.76 -14.92
CA GLY A 437 -10.82 21.18 -15.89
C GLY A 437 -12.16 20.91 -15.23
N VAL A 438 -12.83 21.95 -14.76
CA VAL A 438 -14.22 21.84 -14.33
C VAL A 438 -15.11 22.21 -15.52
N ALA A 439 -16.28 21.60 -15.64
CA ALA A 439 -17.33 22.09 -16.53
C ALA A 439 -18.71 21.81 -15.94
N ILE A 440 -19.66 22.71 -16.20
CA ILE A 440 -21.07 22.55 -15.86
C ILE A 440 -21.84 22.11 -17.10
N HIS A 441 -22.70 21.10 -16.92
CA HIS A 441 -23.60 20.58 -17.94
C HIS A 441 -25.02 20.89 -17.51
N ARG A 442 -25.71 21.75 -18.25
CA ARG A 442 -27.07 22.22 -17.92
C ARG A 442 -28.08 21.57 -18.83
N ASN A 443 -29.22 21.18 -18.26
CA ASN A 443 -30.31 20.62 -19.03
C ASN A 443 -30.92 21.71 -19.93
N THR A 444 -30.94 21.44 -21.24
CA THR A 444 -31.58 22.28 -22.24
C THR A 444 -32.90 21.60 -22.62
N ALA A 445 -34.02 22.04 -22.05
CA ALA A 445 -35.33 21.47 -22.40
C ALA A 445 -35.53 21.51 -23.93
N ARG A 446 -35.76 20.35 -24.55
CA ARG A 446 -35.76 20.21 -26.00
C ARG A 446 -36.87 21.05 -26.64
N GLY A 447 -36.51 21.93 -27.58
CA GLY A 447 -37.46 22.63 -28.45
C GLY A 447 -38.25 23.76 -27.78
N TYR A 448 -37.76 24.32 -26.68
CA TYR A 448 -38.37 25.45 -26.01
C TYR A 448 -37.98 26.78 -26.66
N ASP A 449 -38.96 27.47 -27.27
CA ASP A 449 -38.88 28.89 -27.62
C ASP A 449 -39.44 29.68 -26.42
N PRO A 450 -38.62 30.46 -25.69
CA PRO A 450 -39.07 31.15 -24.49
C PRO A 450 -40.07 32.26 -24.85
N GLN A 451 -41.37 31.96 -24.77
CA GLN A 451 -42.36 33.01 -24.62
C GLN A 451 -42.28 33.59 -23.20
N ALA A 452 -42.44 34.91 -23.08
CA ALA A 452 -42.44 35.59 -21.79
C ALA A 452 -43.49 34.96 -20.84
N GLY A 453 -43.04 34.42 -19.70
CA GLY A 453 -43.89 33.78 -18.70
C GLY A 453 -43.97 32.25 -18.75
N GLY A 454 -43.30 31.57 -19.69
CA GLY A 454 -43.24 30.11 -19.70
C GLY A 454 -42.22 29.52 -18.71
N VAL A 455 -42.56 28.41 -18.04
CA VAL A 455 -41.68 27.70 -17.10
C VAL A 455 -40.83 26.68 -17.85
N ASN A 456 -39.51 26.84 -17.81
CA ASN A 456 -38.55 25.87 -18.33
C ASN A 456 -38.39 24.72 -17.30
N MET A 457 -38.94 23.53 -17.59
CA MET A 457 -38.78 22.34 -16.74
C MET A 457 -37.81 21.34 -17.37
N PRO A 458 -36.95 20.66 -16.57
CA PRO A 458 -36.01 19.69 -17.11
C PRO A 458 -36.69 18.48 -17.73
N ASP A 459 -36.13 17.99 -18.83
CA ASP A 459 -36.63 16.77 -19.49
C ASP A 459 -36.15 15.48 -18.79
N THR A 460 -35.39 15.59 -17.69
CA THR A 460 -34.81 14.44 -16.97
C THR A 460 -35.04 14.52 -15.46
N ALA A 461 -35.68 13.49 -14.92
CA ALA A 461 -35.91 13.29 -13.49
C ALA A 461 -35.11 12.09 -12.96
N MET A 462 -34.77 12.14 -11.68
CA MET A 462 -34.17 11.05 -10.93
C MET A 462 -35.27 10.20 -10.28
N GLY A 463 -35.19 8.88 -10.47
CA GLY A 463 -36.08 7.91 -9.87
C GLY A 463 -35.31 6.94 -8.98
N ALA A 464 -35.22 7.24 -7.69
CA ALA A 464 -34.55 6.35 -6.75
C ALA A 464 -35.32 5.02 -6.64
N VAL A 465 -34.65 3.92 -7.01
CA VAL A 465 -35.22 2.57 -6.95
C VAL A 465 -34.81 1.82 -5.67
N GLY A 466 -33.79 2.31 -4.98
CA GLY A 466 -33.28 1.73 -3.74
C GLY A 466 -32.00 2.39 -3.23
N THR A 467 -31.49 1.88 -2.12
CA THR A 467 -30.21 2.28 -1.54
C THR A 467 -29.25 1.11 -1.47
N PHE A 468 -27.94 1.37 -1.44
CA PHE A 468 -26.92 0.34 -1.23
C PHE A 468 -25.92 0.77 -0.15
N ASP A 469 -25.34 -0.22 0.53
CA ASP A 469 -24.28 -0.04 1.52
C ASP A 469 -22.91 -0.21 0.87
N PRO A 470 -22.11 0.86 0.71
CA PRO A 470 -20.77 0.74 0.13
C PRO A 470 -19.85 -0.24 0.89
N ALA A 471 -20.06 -0.42 2.21
CA ALA A 471 -19.24 -1.33 3.03
C ALA A 471 -19.56 -2.82 2.82
N LYS A 472 -20.70 -3.15 2.18
CA LYS A 472 -21.05 -4.55 1.83
C LYS A 472 -20.49 -4.98 0.47
N ILE A 473 -19.87 -4.08 -0.26
CA ILE A 473 -19.29 -4.36 -1.58
C ILE A 473 -17.99 -5.16 -1.40
N SER A 474 -17.79 -6.19 -2.23
CA SER A 474 -16.63 -7.08 -2.10
C SER A 474 -15.35 -6.38 -2.57
N LEU A 475 -14.51 -5.96 -1.61
CA LEU A 475 -13.22 -5.30 -1.86
C LEU A 475 -12.04 -6.28 -2.08
N GLY A 476 -12.26 -7.59 -1.90
CA GLY A 476 -11.17 -8.59 -1.93
C GLY A 476 -10.26 -8.49 -0.70
N SER A 477 -9.03 -9.00 -0.80
CA SER A 477 -8.06 -8.89 0.29
C SER A 477 -7.42 -7.50 0.34
N ALA A 478 -7.26 -6.96 1.55
CA ALA A 478 -6.55 -5.69 1.78
C ALA A 478 -5.10 -5.70 1.28
N LEU A 479 -4.44 -6.87 1.26
CA LEU A 479 -3.06 -7.02 0.78
C LEU A 479 -2.94 -6.98 -0.76
N SER A 480 -4.06 -7.12 -1.46
CA SER A 480 -4.16 -7.07 -2.92
C SER A 480 -5.23 -6.07 -3.36
N ALA A 481 -5.49 -5.04 -2.55
CA ALA A 481 -6.47 -4.03 -2.91
C ALA A 481 -6.00 -3.31 -4.19
N VAL A 482 -6.86 -3.32 -5.20
CA VAL A 482 -6.68 -2.61 -6.47
C VAL A 482 -7.50 -1.32 -6.43
N PRO A 483 -7.24 -0.34 -7.32
CA PRO A 483 -7.99 0.91 -7.32
C PRO A 483 -9.50 0.64 -7.41
N MET A 484 -10.22 0.86 -6.30
CA MET A 484 -11.65 0.55 -6.13
C MET A 484 -12.45 1.82 -5.85
N ASP A 485 -12.00 2.95 -6.41
CA ASP A 485 -12.59 4.28 -6.22
C ASP A 485 -14.04 4.39 -6.71
N THR A 486 -14.55 3.36 -7.37
CA THR A 486 -15.97 3.25 -7.73
C THR A 486 -16.87 3.15 -6.49
N TYR A 487 -16.37 2.62 -5.37
CA TYR A 487 -17.21 2.35 -4.20
C TYR A 487 -16.58 2.73 -2.86
N PHE A 488 -15.25 2.90 -2.80
CA PHE A 488 -14.55 3.23 -1.57
C PHE A 488 -13.33 4.11 -1.82
N ASN A 489 -13.11 5.10 -0.96
CA ASN A 489 -11.86 5.87 -0.90
C ASN A 489 -11.22 5.66 0.49
N PRO A 490 -10.01 5.07 0.59
CA PRO A 490 -9.37 4.78 1.87
C PRO A 490 -8.85 6.03 2.62
N GLY A 491 -8.94 7.22 2.01
CA GLY A 491 -8.33 8.44 2.52
C GLY A 491 -6.81 8.47 2.31
N ALA A 492 -6.15 9.45 2.92
CA ALA A 492 -4.70 9.59 2.92
C ALA A 492 -4.18 9.84 4.34
N ASP A 493 -3.17 9.07 4.75
CA ASP A 493 -2.48 9.23 6.03
C ASP A 493 -1.47 10.39 5.95
N GLY A 494 -1.02 10.95 7.08
CA GLY A 494 0.12 11.89 7.09
C GLY A 494 1.42 11.19 6.70
N ALA A 495 2.07 11.64 5.62
CA ALA A 495 3.31 11.06 5.11
C ALA A 495 4.51 11.35 6.04
N ASP A 496 4.56 12.53 6.62
CA ASP A 496 5.58 12.94 7.59
C ASP A 496 5.01 13.15 9.00
N GLU A 497 5.90 13.38 9.96
CA GLU A 497 5.51 13.54 11.36
C GLU A 497 4.71 14.82 11.60
N ALA A 498 5.05 15.91 10.90
CA ALA A 498 4.33 17.17 11.00
C ALA A 498 2.88 17.03 10.55
N SER A 499 2.65 16.35 9.42
CA SER A 499 1.33 16.10 8.85
C SER A 499 0.52 15.13 9.71
N ARG A 500 1.14 14.09 10.29
CA ARG A 500 0.47 13.19 11.25
C ARG A 500 0.03 13.91 12.52
N GLN A 501 0.86 14.81 13.03
CA GLN A 501 0.52 15.64 14.20
C GLN A 501 -0.58 16.65 13.88
N ALA A 502 -0.51 17.29 12.71
CA ALA A 502 -1.55 18.22 12.24
C ALA A 502 -2.91 17.51 12.12
N LEU A 503 -2.95 16.32 11.53
CA LEU A 503 -4.17 15.51 11.40
C LEU A 503 -4.63 14.85 12.72
N GLY A 504 -3.90 15.02 13.83
CA GLY A 504 -4.26 14.43 15.12
C GLY A 504 -4.26 12.89 15.13
N GLY A 505 -3.54 12.24 14.20
CA GLY A 505 -3.57 10.80 13.99
C GLY A 505 -4.78 10.29 13.18
N GLU A 506 -5.66 11.18 12.71
CA GLU A 506 -6.72 10.85 11.75
C GLU A 506 -6.21 10.84 10.30
N ARG A 507 -7.06 10.34 9.40
CA ARG A 507 -6.82 10.33 7.95
C ARG A 507 -7.51 11.51 7.30
N LEU A 508 -6.86 12.10 6.31
CA LEU A 508 -7.55 12.99 5.40
C LEU A 508 -8.53 12.17 4.55
N VAL A 509 -9.80 12.53 4.54
CA VAL A 509 -10.85 11.88 3.74
C VAL A 509 -11.48 12.90 2.78
N PRO A 510 -12.21 12.46 1.74
CA PRO A 510 -12.94 13.38 0.87
C PRO A 510 -13.91 14.26 1.67
N ASN A 511 -14.06 15.51 1.27
CA ASN A 511 -15.04 16.45 1.81
C ASN A 511 -15.94 16.98 0.68
N ALA A 512 -16.79 17.98 0.95
CA ALA A 512 -17.71 18.50 -0.08
C ALA A 512 -17.01 19.36 -1.18
N ASN A 513 -15.72 19.69 -1.02
CA ASN A 513 -14.93 20.34 -2.06
C ASN A 513 -14.53 19.33 -3.14
N VAL A 514 -15.34 19.24 -4.20
CA VAL A 514 -15.10 18.35 -5.35
C VAL A 514 -13.83 18.70 -6.12
N THR A 515 -13.26 19.89 -5.91
CA THR A 515 -11.98 20.34 -6.50
C THR A 515 -10.77 20.14 -5.59
N GLY A 516 -10.98 19.58 -4.40
CA GLY A 516 -9.93 19.23 -3.45
C GLY A 516 -9.06 18.05 -3.91
N LEU A 517 -8.09 17.67 -3.08
CA LEU A 517 -7.12 16.62 -3.45
C LEU A 517 -7.80 15.26 -3.61
N LEU A 518 -8.58 14.82 -2.62
CA LEU A 518 -9.22 13.51 -2.61
C LEU A 518 -10.62 13.58 -3.22
N SER A 519 -10.91 12.68 -4.15
CA SER A 519 -12.25 12.55 -4.76
C SER A 519 -13.13 11.60 -3.96
N GLN A 520 -14.41 11.93 -3.78
CA GLN A 520 -15.37 10.97 -3.26
C GLN A 520 -15.63 9.83 -4.27
N PRO A 521 -15.98 8.62 -3.79
CA PRO A 521 -16.50 7.58 -4.67
C PRO A 521 -17.91 7.93 -5.19
N PRO A 522 -18.38 7.31 -6.28
CA PRO A 522 -19.78 7.35 -6.69
C PRO A 522 -20.78 7.07 -5.55
N LEU A 523 -21.58 8.07 -5.21
CA LEU A 523 -22.68 7.96 -4.24
C LEU A 523 -24.05 7.79 -4.92
N MET A 524 -24.13 8.02 -6.23
CA MET A 524 -25.30 7.73 -7.07
C MET A 524 -24.88 6.83 -8.23
N LEU A 525 -25.62 5.75 -8.44
CA LEU A 525 -25.44 4.85 -9.57
C LEU A 525 -26.67 4.88 -10.45
N THR A 526 -26.49 4.81 -11.76
CA THR A 526 -27.54 4.56 -12.76
C THR A 526 -27.10 3.47 -13.73
N THR A 527 -27.92 3.11 -14.70
CA THR A 527 -27.61 2.05 -15.66
C THR A 527 -26.89 2.58 -16.90
N MET A 528 -26.07 1.75 -17.54
CA MET A 528 -25.47 2.07 -18.85
C MET A 528 -26.52 2.46 -19.91
N ALA A 529 -27.72 1.89 -19.83
CA ALA A 529 -28.82 2.21 -20.75
C ALA A 529 -29.45 3.60 -20.51
N ALA A 530 -29.14 4.25 -19.39
CA ALA A 530 -29.56 5.62 -19.08
C ALA A 530 -28.64 6.69 -19.71
N LEU A 531 -27.41 6.33 -20.10
CA LEU A 531 -26.43 7.27 -20.67
C LEU A 531 -26.96 8.08 -21.84
N PRO A 532 -27.70 7.53 -22.83
CA PRO A 532 -28.21 8.33 -23.95
C PRO A 532 -29.17 9.45 -23.52
N ALA A 533 -29.84 9.34 -22.36
CA ALA A 533 -30.70 10.41 -21.85
C ALA A 533 -29.90 11.57 -21.20
N ILE A 534 -28.68 11.30 -20.74
CA ILE A 534 -27.82 12.28 -20.07
C ILE A 534 -26.77 12.87 -21.03
N PHE A 535 -26.22 12.03 -21.92
CA PHE A 535 -25.14 12.41 -22.86
C PHE A 535 -25.70 12.89 -24.20
N ASP A 536 -27.01 12.99 -24.37
CA ASP A 536 -27.57 13.60 -25.58
C ASP A 536 -27.23 15.12 -25.62
N PRO A 537 -26.54 15.61 -26.68
CA PRO A 537 -26.23 17.04 -26.82
C PRO A 537 -27.48 17.94 -26.90
N GLY A 538 -28.64 17.38 -27.26
CA GLY A 538 -29.91 18.09 -27.22
C GLY A 538 -30.55 18.15 -25.82
N ALA A 539 -30.08 17.33 -24.88
CA ALA A 539 -30.60 17.27 -23.51
C ALA A 539 -29.72 18.04 -22.52
N TYR A 540 -28.39 18.01 -22.68
CA TYR A 540 -27.45 18.76 -21.86
C TYR A 540 -26.44 19.52 -22.69
N SER A 541 -26.28 20.81 -22.39
CA SER A 541 -25.24 21.67 -22.98
C SER A 541 -24.15 21.98 -21.96
N THR A 542 -22.90 22.06 -22.43
CA THR A 542 -21.76 22.49 -21.62
C THR A 542 -21.63 24.01 -21.69
N GLU A 543 -21.63 24.68 -20.54
CA GLU A 543 -21.49 26.14 -20.43
C GLU A 543 -20.29 26.52 -19.54
N PRO A 544 -19.47 27.52 -19.91
CA PRO A 544 -19.27 28.04 -21.26
C PRO A 544 -18.93 26.92 -22.25
N ALA A 545 -19.16 27.15 -23.54
CA ALA A 545 -18.88 26.18 -24.59
C ALA A 545 -17.37 25.99 -24.81
N TYR A 546 -16.70 25.30 -23.89
CA TYR A 546 -15.33 24.82 -24.02
C TYR A 546 -15.36 23.47 -24.77
N PRO A 547 -14.85 23.39 -26.02
CA PRO A 547 -14.88 22.15 -26.81
C PRO A 547 -14.24 20.96 -26.09
N GLU A 548 -13.15 21.20 -25.35
CA GLU A 548 -12.43 20.21 -24.57
C GLU A 548 -13.23 19.61 -23.39
N TYR A 549 -14.33 20.25 -23.01
CA TYR A 549 -15.14 19.86 -21.86
C TYR A 549 -16.51 19.29 -22.22
N GLN A 550 -16.82 19.19 -23.52
CA GLN A 550 -18.06 18.58 -23.99
C GLN A 550 -18.14 17.10 -23.61
N LEU A 551 -19.36 16.62 -23.35
CA LEU A 551 -19.62 15.21 -23.06
C LEU A 551 -19.26 14.35 -24.28
N ASN A 552 -18.46 13.31 -24.07
CA ASN A 552 -18.09 12.39 -25.13
C ASN A 552 -19.22 11.36 -25.35
N THR A 553 -20.13 11.69 -26.27
CA THR A 553 -21.32 10.88 -26.56
C THR A 553 -20.98 9.58 -27.29
N ALA A 554 -19.93 9.59 -28.10
CA ALA A 554 -19.46 8.42 -28.84
C ALA A 554 -18.72 7.41 -27.95
N ALA A 555 -18.02 7.90 -26.91
CA ALA A 555 -17.22 7.10 -26.01
C ALA A 555 -17.47 7.47 -24.53
N PRO A 556 -18.66 7.16 -23.97
CA PRO A 556 -19.03 7.61 -22.63
C PRO A 556 -18.40 6.78 -21.50
N ILE A 557 -17.83 5.61 -21.78
CA ILE A 557 -17.28 4.71 -20.75
C ILE A 557 -15.90 5.23 -20.33
N SER A 558 -15.70 5.41 -19.02
CA SER A 558 -14.45 5.91 -18.45
C SER A 558 -13.43 4.79 -18.22
N VAL A 559 -13.91 3.61 -17.79
CA VAL A 559 -13.06 2.45 -17.48
C VAL A 559 -13.83 1.14 -17.68
N VAL A 560 -13.12 0.05 -17.99
CA VAL A 560 -13.68 -1.31 -17.96
C VAL A 560 -12.82 -2.19 -17.07
N ARG A 561 -13.44 -2.79 -16.04
CA ARG A 561 -12.80 -3.73 -15.12
C ARG A 561 -13.08 -5.15 -15.59
N VAL A 562 -12.04 -5.95 -15.78
CA VAL A 562 -12.16 -7.26 -16.43
C VAL A 562 -11.74 -8.38 -15.50
N ARG A 563 -12.62 -9.37 -15.35
CA ARG A 563 -12.35 -10.67 -14.72
C ARG A 563 -12.14 -11.70 -15.82
N LEU A 564 -11.11 -12.53 -15.66
CA LEU A 564 -10.81 -13.63 -16.58
C LEU A 564 -11.46 -14.94 -16.11
N ALA A 565 -11.76 -15.81 -17.07
CA ALA A 565 -12.33 -17.12 -16.84
C ALA A 565 -11.27 -18.12 -16.32
N GLY A 566 -11.72 -19.01 -15.44
CA GLY A 566 -10.89 -20.07 -14.86
C GLY A 566 -10.04 -19.63 -13.67
N GLU A 567 -9.25 -20.57 -13.17
CA GLU A 567 -8.27 -20.33 -12.12
C GLU A 567 -7.07 -19.60 -12.69
N VAL A 568 -6.71 -18.48 -12.08
CA VAL A 568 -5.52 -17.69 -12.41
C VAL A 568 -4.61 -17.73 -11.21
N GLY A 569 -3.48 -18.43 -11.35
CA GLY A 569 -2.49 -18.60 -10.30
C GLY A 569 -1.18 -17.87 -10.57
N ILE A 570 -0.25 -17.99 -9.62
CA ILE A 570 1.12 -17.44 -9.72
C ILE A 570 1.94 -18.10 -10.84
N ASP A 571 1.50 -19.26 -11.33
CA ASP A 571 2.24 -20.10 -12.24
C ASP A 571 2.57 -19.38 -13.57
N PRO A 572 3.69 -19.73 -14.23
CA PRO A 572 4.10 -19.08 -15.47
C PRO A 572 3.06 -19.18 -16.60
N VAL A 573 2.27 -20.26 -16.65
CA VAL A 573 1.27 -20.48 -17.70
C VAL A 573 0.08 -19.54 -17.52
N SER A 574 -0.43 -19.41 -16.29
CA SER A 574 -1.47 -18.44 -15.93
C SER A 574 -1.04 -17.00 -16.24
N ARG A 575 0.19 -16.62 -15.86
CA ARG A 575 0.73 -15.27 -16.14
C ARG A 575 0.82 -14.98 -17.64
N GLU A 576 1.32 -15.94 -18.40
CA GLU A 576 1.44 -15.79 -19.85
C GLU A 576 0.07 -15.73 -20.52
N ARG A 577 -0.89 -16.53 -20.07
CA ARG A 577 -2.29 -16.47 -20.53
C ARG A 577 -2.90 -15.09 -20.28
N VAL A 578 -2.70 -14.52 -19.10
CA VAL A 578 -3.19 -13.17 -18.74
C VAL A 578 -2.54 -12.12 -19.65
N ARG A 579 -1.22 -12.19 -19.87
CA ARG A 579 -0.48 -11.28 -20.77
C ARG A 579 -1.05 -11.34 -22.19
N VAL A 580 -1.26 -12.53 -22.73
CA VAL A 580 -1.81 -12.72 -24.09
C VAL A 580 -3.21 -12.15 -24.21
N ILE A 581 -4.09 -12.36 -23.22
CA ILE A 581 -5.45 -11.78 -23.22
C ILE A 581 -5.38 -10.26 -23.13
N ALA A 582 -4.53 -9.70 -22.27
CA ALA A 582 -4.36 -8.26 -22.14
C ALA A 582 -3.87 -7.63 -23.46
N GLU A 583 -2.89 -8.25 -24.13
CA GLU A 583 -2.39 -7.82 -25.44
C GLU A 583 -3.43 -7.96 -26.55
N GLU A 584 -4.26 -9.01 -26.51
CA GLU A 584 -5.37 -9.18 -27.43
C GLU A 584 -6.41 -8.07 -27.27
N ILE A 585 -6.80 -7.75 -26.03
CA ILE A 585 -7.71 -6.63 -25.73
C ILE A 585 -7.12 -5.32 -26.24
N ALA A 586 -5.86 -5.03 -25.90
CA ALA A 586 -5.18 -3.79 -26.30
C ALA A 586 -5.08 -3.65 -27.83
N ARG A 587 -4.83 -4.76 -28.55
CA ARG A 587 -4.72 -4.79 -30.01
C ARG A 587 -6.07 -4.60 -30.71
N ARG A 588 -7.13 -5.25 -30.21
CA ARG A 588 -8.49 -5.16 -30.78
C ARG A 588 -9.10 -3.78 -30.58
N THR A 589 -8.97 -3.25 -29.35
CA THR A 589 -9.67 -2.02 -28.95
C THR A 589 -8.83 -0.75 -29.15
N GLY A 590 -7.50 -0.88 -29.18
CA GLY A 590 -6.59 0.26 -29.12
C GLY A 590 -6.54 0.92 -27.75
N LEU A 591 -7.04 0.31 -26.67
CA LEU A 591 -7.04 0.88 -25.31
C LEU A 591 -5.78 0.51 -24.53
N GLN A 592 -5.55 1.21 -23.42
CA GLN A 592 -4.52 0.82 -22.44
C GLN A 592 -5.09 -0.31 -21.56
N VAL A 593 -4.31 -1.36 -21.36
CA VAL A 593 -4.67 -2.49 -20.48
C VAL A 593 -3.60 -2.65 -19.42
N ASP A 594 -3.98 -2.41 -18.16
CA ASP A 594 -3.13 -2.61 -17.00
C ASP A 594 -3.44 -3.96 -16.35
N ILE A 595 -2.41 -4.80 -16.18
CA ILE A 595 -2.54 -6.09 -15.48
C ILE A 595 -2.48 -5.80 -13.98
N THR A 596 -3.58 -6.06 -13.27
CA THR A 596 -3.68 -5.86 -11.81
C THR A 596 -3.37 -7.12 -11.00
N LEU A 597 -3.31 -8.28 -11.65
CA LEU A 597 -2.86 -9.52 -11.02
C LEU A 597 -1.48 -9.38 -10.37
N GLY A 598 -1.38 -9.81 -9.11
CA GLY A 598 -0.15 -9.70 -8.33
C GLY A 598 0.30 -8.27 -8.03
N SER A 599 -0.61 -7.29 -8.13
CA SER A 599 -0.36 -5.93 -7.65
C SER A 599 -0.51 -5.84 -6.14
N SER A 600 0.09 -4.81 -5.53
CA SER A 600 -0.01 -4.53 -4.10
C SER A 600 -0.26 -3.03 -3.88
N PRO A 601 -1.05 -2.66 -2.87
CA PRO A 601 -1.14 -1.27 -2.43
C PRO A 601 0.23 -0.74 -2.00
N THR A 602 0.47 0.52 -2.32
CA THR A 602 1.59 1.36 -1.94
C THR A 602 1.07 2.76 -1.64
N ALA A 603 1.92 3.64 -1.14
CA ALA A 603 1.56 5.04 -0.95
C ALA A 603 2.55 5.94 -1.69
N MET A 604 2.02 7.01 -2.28
CA MET A 604 2.82 8.09 -2.87
C MET A 604 2.65 9.33 -1.99
N THR A 605 3.76 9.96 -1.63
CA THR A 605 3.71 11.26 -0.97
C THR A 605 3.20 12.31 -1.95
N VAL A 606 2.13 13.00 -1.57
CA VAL A 606 1.58 14.15 -2.28
C VAL A 606 1.52 15.34 -1.32
N HIS A 607 2.20 16.42 -1.68
CA HIS A 607 2.13 17.68 -0.95
C HIS A 607 0.84 18.41 -1.32
N TYR A 608 -0.06 18.54 -0.35
CA TYR A 608 -1.31 19.27 -0.43
C TYR A 608 -1.11 20.69 0.12
N PRO A 609 -1.27 21.75 -0.69
CA PRO A 609 -1.06 23.11 -0.24
C PRO A 609 -2.06 23.53 0.84
N ALA A 610 -1.62 24.50 1.64
CA ALA A 610 -2.37 25.12 2.70
C ALA A 610 -3.74 25.60 2.22
N GLY A 611 -4.72 25.40 3.09
CA GLY A 611 -6.05 25.96 2.92
C GLY A 611 -6.07 27.45 3.25
N ASN A 612 -7.06 28.14 2.69
CA ASN A 612 -7.37 29.53 3.02
C ASN A 612 -7.99 29.68 4.42
N TYR A 613 -8.42 28.57 5.04
CA TYR A 613 -9.21 28.55 6.28
C TYR A 613 -8.61 27.72 7.41
N GLY A 614 -7.27 27.67 7.49
CA GLY A 614 -6.54 27.16 8.65
C GLY A 614 -5.78 25.85 8.45
N ARG A 615 -6.12 25.07 7.40
CA ARG A 615 -5.37 23.85 7.08
C ARG A 615 -3.94 24.21 6.67
N PRO A 616 -2.90 23.69 7.35
CA PRO A 616 -1.51 23.92 6.95
C PRO A 616 -1.16 23.17 5.66
N ASP A 617 0.04 23.41 5.12
CA ASP A 617 0.62 22.51 4.11
C ASP A 617 0.72 21.10 4.71
N LEU A 618 0.26 20.09 3.97
CA LEU A 618 0.28 18.68 4.39
C LEU A 618 1.01 17.82 3.37
N ALA A 619 1.97 17.02 3.82
CA ALA A 619 2.48 15.90 3.06
C ALA A 619 1.59 14.68 3.36
N VAL A 620 0.77 14.24 2.41
CA VAL A 620 -0.14 13.11 2.59
C VAL A 620 0.31 11.89 1.79
N ALA A 621 0.13 10.71 2.37
CA ALA A 621 0.42 9.42 1.77
C ALA A 621 -0.82 8.97 0.99
N GLU A 622 -0.92 9.38 -0.28
CA GLU A 622 -2.03 9.01 -1.16
C GLU A 622 -1.93 7.51 -1.52
N PRO A 623 -3.04 6.75 -1.51
CA PRO A 623 -3.07 5.33 -1.89
C PRO A 623 -2.81 5.13 -3.39
N TRP A 624 -1.79 4.34 -3.73
CA TRP A 624 -1.45 3.96 -5.10
C TRP A 624 -1.31 2.44 -5.21
N VAL A 625 -1.28 1.89 -6.42
CA VAL A 625 -1.13 0.44 -6.62
C VAL A 625 0.09 0.15 -7.49
N GLN A 626 1.01 -0.66 -6.96
CA GLN A 626 2.21 -1.08 -7.69
C GLN A 626 1.96 -2.39 -8.43
N LYS A 627 2.20 -2.39 -9.74
CA LYS A 627 1.98 -3.54 -10.62
C LYS A 627 3.10 -4.57 -10.48
N GLY A 628 2.74 -5.86 -10.50
CA GLY A 628 3.70 -6.97 -10.62
C GLY A 628 4.55 -7.31 -9.39
N VAL A 629 4.21 -6.78 -8.21
CA VAL A 629 4.94 -7.00 -6.94
C VAL A 629 5.05 -8.48 -6.59
N ALA A 630 3.97 -9.24 -6.76
CA ALA A 630 3.94 -10.68 -6.48
C ALA A 630 4.95 -11.47 -7.34
N ALA A 631 5.12 -11.10 -8.62
CA ALA A 631 6.06 -11.77 -9.50
C ALA A 631 7.51 -11.49 -9.08
N VAL A 632 7.81 -10.25 -8.70
CA VAL A 632 9.12 -9.86 -8.17
C VAL A 632 9.41 -10.63 -6.87
N LEU A 633 8.44 -10.70 -5.95
CA LEU A 633 8.57 -11.42 -4.69
C LEU A 633 8.84 -12.92 -4.89
N VAL A 634 8.09 -13.59 -5.77
CA VAL A 634 8.25 -15.02 -6.02
C VAL A 634 9.60 -15.33 -6.67
N HIS A 635 9.99 -14.58 -7.71
CA HIS A 635 11.30 -14.77 -8.35
C HIS A 635 12.46 -14.48 -7.39
N ALA A 636 12.30 -13.47 -6.53
CA ALA A 636 13.30 -13.13 -5.54
C ALA A 636 13.41 -14.21 -4.45
N ALA A 637 12.29 -14.79 -3.99
CA ALA A 637 12.26 -15.90 -3.05
C ALA A 637 12.90 -17.18 -3.61
N ASP A 638 12.61 -17.51 -4.88
CA ASP A 638 13.21 -18.65 -5.58
C ASP A 638 14.73 -18.47 -5.70
N ARG A 639 15.19 -17.30 -6.17
CA ARG A 639 16.62 -17.02 -6.34
C ARG A 639 17.38 -17.02 -5.02
N LYS A 640 16.79 -16.47 -3.96
CA LYS A 640 17.36 -16.47 -2.59
C LYS A 640 17.51 -17.91 -2.06
N SER A 641 16.47 -18.72 -2.20
CA SER A 641 16.46 -20.11 -1.69
C SER A 641 17.48 -21.00 -2.39
N VAL A 642 17.57 -20.91 -3.73
CA VAL A 642 18.57 -21.64 -4.52
C VAL A 642 19.98 -21.21 -4.15
N LEU A 643 20.21 -19.90 -4.04
CA LEU A 643 21.54 -19.37 -3.75
C LEU A 643 22.03 -19.76 -2.35
N LEU A 644 21.17 -19.66 -1.33
CA LEU A 644 21.46 -20.15 0.02
C LEU A 644 21.76 -21.65 0.02
N SER A 645 20.95 -22.45 -0.67
CA SER A 645 21.13 -23.91 -0.74
C SER A 645 22.46 -24.31 -1.39
N VAL A 646 22.83 -23.69 -2.53
CA VAL A 646 24.10 -23.93 -3.22
C VAL A 646 25.28 -23.54 -2.33
N LEU A 647 25.17 -22.42 -1.64
CA LEU A 647 26.24 -21.88 -0.82
C LEU A 647 26.48 -22.73 0.45
N VAL A 648 25.41 -23.19 1.09
CA VAL A 648 25.49 -24.13 2.22
C VAL A 648 26.06 -25.48 1.77
N LEU A 649 25.62 -25.99 0.62
CA LEU A 649 26.16 -27.23 0.04
C LEU A 649 27.66 -27.10 -0.23
N ALA A 650 28.12 -25.97 -0.76
CA ALA A 650 29.54 -25.71 -1.00
C ALA A 650 30.36 -25.70 0.30
N VAL A 651 29.86 -25.05 1.36
CA VAL A 651 30.49 -25.07 2.70
C VAL A 651 30.57 -26.49 3.24
N CYS A 652 29.48 -27.25 3.18
CA CYS A 652 29.43 -28.64 3.65
C CYS A 652 30.37 -29.55 2.85
N ALA A 653 30.37 -29.45 1.52
CA ALA A 653 31.24 -30.22 0.64
C ALA A 653 32.72 -29.99 0.96
N LEU A 654 33.11 -28.74 1.20
CA LEU A 654 34.49 -28.40 1.53
C LEU A 654 34.88 -28.87 2.93
N ALA A 655 33.99 -28.75 3.92
CA ALA A 655 34.22 -29.25 5.26
C ALA A 655 34.43 -30.78 5.26
N VAL A 656 33.57 -31.52 4.55
CA VAL A 656 33.67 -32.98 4.40
C VAL A 656 34.92 -33.38 3.61
N LEU A 657 35.29 -32.62 2.57
CA LEU A 657 36.54 -32.83 1.82
C LEU A 657 37.76 -32.67 2.75
N ASN A 658 37.80 -31.60 3.54
CA ASN A 658 38.87 -31.35 4.50
C ASN A 658 38.98 -32.49 5.51
N ALA A 659 37.87 -32.87 6.14
CA ALA A 659 37.77 -34.01 7.05
C ALA A 659 38.29 -35.31 6.43
N ASN A 660 37.84 -35.66 5.22
CA ASN A 660 38.26 -36.88 4.53
C ASN A 660 39.76 -36.84 4.17
N THR A 661 40.28 -35.70 3.70
CA THR A 661 41.71 -35.58 3.40
C THR A 661 42.57 -35.79 4.66
N ALA A 662 42.12 -35.28 5.80
CA ALA A 662 42.79 -35.42 7.08
C ALA A 662 42.75 -36.86 7.58
N ALA A 663 41.57 -37.50 7.54
CA ALA A 663 41.36 -38.89 7.94
C ALA A 663 42.27 -39.85 7.14
N ILE A 664 42.37 -39.63 5.82
CA ILE A 664 43.19 -40.43 4.92
C ILE A 664 44.69 -40.20 5.17
N ARG A 665 45.12 -38.94 5.36
CA ARG A 665 46.53 -38.62 5.65
C ARG A 665 47.02 -39.25 6.94
N ALA A 666 46.21 -39.19 7.99
CA ALA A 666 46.53 -39.76 9.29
C ALA A 666 46.75 -41.29 9.25
N ARG A 667 46.31 -41.97 8.18
CA ARG A 667 46.40 -43.42 7.99
C ARG A 667 47.32 -43.83 6.83
N ARG A 668 48.11 -42.90 6.28
CA ARG A 668 49.00 -43.20 5.14
C ARG A 668 49.98 -44.34 5.42
N THR A 669 50.49 -44.44 6.65
CA THR A 669 51.39 -45.52 7.07
C THR A 669 50.71 -46.88 7.06
N GLU A 670 49.46 -46.96 7.53
CA GLU A 670 48.65 -48.18 7.51
C GLU A 670 48.35 -48.63 6.07
N TYR A 671 47.97 -47.70 5.19
CA TYR A 671 47.77 -48.00 3.76
C TYR A 671 49.07 -48.39 3.05
N GLY A 672 50.22 -47.81 3.45
CA GLY A 672 51.54 -48.20 2.95
C GLY A 672 51.94 -49.62 3.36
N ILE A 673 51.67 -50.01 4.61
CA ILE A 673 51.90 -51.39 5.09
C ILE A 673 51.02 -52.38 4.31
N LEU A 674 49.73 -52.07 4.12
CA LEU A 674 48.84 -52.92 3.31
C LEU A 674 49.30 -53.03 1.85
N ALA A 675 49.83 -51.96 1.26
CA ALA A 675 50.43 -51.99 -0.06
C ALA A 675 51.69 -52.88 -0.11
N CYS A 676 52.54 -52.84 0.92
CA CYS A 676 53.69 -53.75 1.07
C CYS A 676 53.26 -55.22 1.20
N LEU A 677 52.09 -55.49 1.78
CA LEU A 677 51.48 -56.82 1.90
C LEU A 677 50.78 -57.30 0.61
N GLY A 678 50.93 -56.57 -0.51
CA GLY A 678 50.44 -56.99 -1.83
C GLY A 678 49.03 -56.50 -2.19
N TRP A 679 48.43 -55.58 -1.42
CA TRP A 679 47.13 -55.02 -1.77
C TRP A 679 47.20 -54.15 -3.03
N ASN A 680 46.40 -54.49 -4.04
CA ASN A 680 46.29 -53.68 -5.25
C ASN A 680 45.50 -52.38 -5.02
N ARG A 681 45.63 -51.42 -5.96
CA ARG A 681 44.95 -50.12 -5.93
C ARG A 681 43.43 -50.22 -5.76
N ARG A 682 42.79 -51.25 -6.33
CA ARG A 682 41.33 -51.42 -6.27
C ARG A 682 40.89 -51.84 -4.86
N HIS A 683 41.62 -52.72 -4.20
CA HIS A 683 41.34 -53.13 -2.82
C HIS A 683 41.52 -51.98 -1.82
N LEU A 684 42.57 -51.17 -2.00
CA LEU A 684 42.78 -49.96 -1.19
C LEU A 684 41.64 -48.95 -1.39
N LEU A 685 41.23 -48.70 -2.65
CA LEU A 685 40.09 -47.82 -2.92
C LEU A 685 38.78 -48.36 -2.36
N GLN A 686 38.49 -49.64 -2.53
CA GLN A 686 37.29 -50.27 -1.99
C GLN A 686 37.22 -50.14 -0.48
N LEU A 687 38.33 -50.38 0.24
CA LEU A 687 38.39 -50.20 1.69
C LEU A 687 38.05 -48.75 2.08
N MET A 688 38.72 -47.77 1.48
CA MET A 688 38.49 -46.35 1.78
C MET A 688 37.07 -45.90 1.45
N PHE A 689 36.52 -46.31 0.31
CA PHE A 689 35.14 -45.99 -0.06
C PHE A 689 34.12 -46.65 0.87
N THR A 690 34.36 -47.89 1.31
CA THR A 690 33.47 -48.54 2.29
C THR A 690 33.49 -47.85 3.65
N GLU A 691 34.65 -47.35 4.09
CA GLU A 691 34.73 -46.56 5.32
C GLU A 691 34.03 -45.21 5.19
N ILE A 692 34.29 -44.47 4.11
CA ILE A 692 33.68 -43.16 3.85
C ILE A 692 32.16 -43.29 3.71
N ALA A 693 31.68 -44.34 3.02
CA ALA A 693 30.26 -44.64 2.93
C ALA A 693 29.65 -44.97 4.31
N GLY A 694 30.33 -45.78 5.12
CA GLY A 694 29.89 -46.12 6.47
C GLY A 694 29.80 -44.90 7.39
N ILE A 695 30.84 -44.05 7.40
CA ILE A 695 30.84 -42.81 8.18
C ILE A 695 29.74 -41.88 7.67
N GLY A 696 29.59 -41.74 6.35
CA GLY A 696 28.55 -40.92 5.73
C GLY A 696 27.13 -41.38 6.08
N LEU A 697 26.89 -42.69 6.14
CA LEU A 697 25.59 -43.26 6.51
C LEU A 697 25.25 -42.98 7.99
N VAL A 698 26.18 -43.25 8.90
CA VAL A 698 25.96 -43.02 10.34
C VAL A 698 25.82 -41.53 10.64
N ALA A 699 26.68 -40.70 10.06
CA ALA A 699 26.57 -39.24 10.19
C ALA A 699 25.29 -38.70 9.54
N GLY A 700 24.84 -39.30 8.43
CA GLY A 700 23.55 -39.03 7.81
C GLY A 700 22.40 -39.26 8.76
N LEU A 701 22.31 -40.46 9.36
CA LEU A 701 21.28 -40.82 10.33
C LEU A 701 21.26 -39.89 11.55
N VAL A 702 22.43 -39.64 12.15
CA VAL A 702 22.56 -38.75 13.31
C VAL A 702 22.20 -37.31 12.94
N GLY A 703 22.66 -36.82 11.80
CA GLY A 703 22.35 -35.48 11.31
C GLY A 703 20.85 -35.30 11.05
N THR A 704 20.19 -36.29 10.45
CA THR A 704 18.74 -36.28 10.25
C THR A 704 17.96 -36.29 11.56
N ALA A 705 18.39 -37.09 12.55
CA ALA A 705 17.76 -37.11 13.87
C ALA A 705 17.90 -35.77 14.61
N LEU A 706 19.09 -35.14 14.53
CA LEU A 706 19.32 -33.80 15.08
C LEU A 706 18.46 -32.74 14.39
N ALA A 707 18.32 -32.81 13.06
CA ALA A 707 17.46 -31.91 12.30
C ALA A 707 15.99 -32.04 12.71
N LEU A 708 15.49 -33.27 12.88
CA LEU A 708 14.11 -33.52 13.34
C LEU A 708 13.88 -33.02 14.77
N GLY A 709 14.84 -33.23 15.68
CA GLY A 709 14.76 -32.73 17.05
C GLY A 709 14.71 -31.21 17.11
N PHE A 710 15.52 -30.53 16.28
CA PHE A 710 15.46 -29.08 16.14
C PHE A 710 14.13 -28.63 15.54
N ALA A 711 13.66 -29.29 14.48
CA ALA A 711 12.39 -28.95 13.84
C ALA A 711 11.22 -29.01 14.83
N PHE A 712 11.16 -30.08 15.64
CA PHE A 712 10.16 -30.21 16.70
C PHE A 712 10.27 -29.11 17.77
N ALA A 713 11.48 -28.79 18.22
CA ALA A 713 11.70 -27.79 19.27
C ALA A 713 11.31 -26.36 18.85
N PHE A 714 11.38 -26.05 17.55
CA PHE A 714 11.08 -24.73 16.99
C PHE A 714 9.77 -24.68 16.20
N GLY A 715 8.99 -25.77 16.16
CA GLY A 715 7.71 -25.83 15.45
C GLY A 715 7.83 -25.73 13.93
N LEU A 716 8.91 -26.27 13.33
CA LEU A 716 9.13 -26.28 11.88
C LEU A 716 8.59 -27.57 11.26
N ASP A 717 7.72 -27.45 10.26
CA ASP A 717 7.22 -28.59 9.50
C ASP A 717 8.18 -28.97 8.35
N ILE A 718 8.94 -30.05 8.54
CA ILE A 718 9.83 -30.59 7.49
C ILE A 718 9.11 -31.70 6.72
N PRO A 719 8.90 -31.56 5.40
CA PRO A 719 8.26 -32.61 4.61
C PRO A 719 9.09 -33.89 4.58
N TRP A 720 8.44 -35.04 4.84
CA TRP A 720 9.06 -36.37 4.95
C TRP A 720 9.93 -36.77 3.75
N SER A 721 9.59 -36.29 2.55
CA SER A 721 10.36 -36.53 1.32
C SER A 721 11.79 -35.98 1.40
N HIS A 722 11.99 -34.83 2.05
CA HIS A 722 13.32 -34.21 2.19
C HIS A 722 14.14 -34.93 3.26
N THR A 723 13.48 -35.37 4.34
CA THR A 723 14.10 -36.14 5.42
C THR A 723 14.63 -37.49 4.92
N LEU A 724 13.89 -38.15 4.02
CA LEU A 724 14.29 -39.40 3.38
C LEU A 724 15.44 -39.21 2.37
N LEU A 725 15.50 -38.07 1.67
CA LEU A 725 16.56 -37.76 0.71
C LEU A 725 17.88 -37.31 1.38
N ALA A 726 17.83 -36.85 2.64
CA ALA A 726 19.00 -36.34 3.36
C ALA A 726 20.10 -37.40 3.55
N ILE A 727 19.73 -38.65 3.87
CA ILE A 727 20.68 -39.76 4.11
C ILE A 727 21.44 -40.15 2.82
N PRO A 728 20.77 -40.47 1.69
CA PRO A 728 21.49 -40.78 0.45
C PRO A 728 22.28 -39.57 -0.09
N ALA A 729 21.79 -38.34 0.11
CA ALA A 729 22.55 -37.13 -0.24
C ALA A 729 23.83 -37.00 0.60
N ALA A 730 23.78 -37.30 1.91
CA ALA A 730 24.95 -37.28 2.79
C ALA A 730 26.01 -38.32 2.39
N VAL A 731 25.57 -39.54 2.05
CA VAL A 731 26.46 -40.59 1.55
C VAL A 731 27.07 -40.18 0.22
N ALA A 732 26.28 -39.65 -0.72
CA ALA A 732 26.77 -39.18 -2.01
C ALA A 732 27.79 -38.05 -1.84
N LEU A 733 27.52 -37.07 -0.98
CA LEU A 733 28.43 -35.97 -0.68
C LEU A 733 29.75 -36.48 -0.07
N ALA A 734 29.69 -37.40 0.89
CA ALA A 734 30.87 -38.01 1.51
C ALA A 734 31.73 -38.75 0.48
N LEU A 735 31.11 -39.52 -0.42
CA LEU A 735 31.79 -40.24 -1.49
C LEU A 735 32.42 -39.29 -2.52
N LEU A 736 31.70 -38.26 -2.95
CA LEU A 736 32.19 -37.26 -3.91
C LEU A 736 33.37 -36.46 -3.32
N ALA A 737 33.24 -35.98 -2.08
CA ALA A 737 34.28 -35.25 -1.39
C ALA A 737 35.48 -36.15 -1.03
N GLY A 738 35.24 -37.43 -0.69
CA GLY A 738 36.28 -38.40 -0.36
C GLY A 738 36.98 -39.03 -1.57
N GLY A 739 36.35 -38.98 -2.76
CA GLY A 739 36.82 -39.68 -3.94
C GLY A 739 38.17 -39.19 -4.45
N TRP A 740 38.36 -37.87 -4.55
CA TRP A 740 39.64 -37.28 -4.96
C TRP A 740 40.81 -37.64 -4.02
N PRO A 741 40.74 -37.40 -2.70
CA PRO A 741 41.83 -37.76 -1.80
C PRO A 741 42.04 -39.27 -1.71
N ALA A 742 40.99 -40.10 -1.81
CA ALA A 742 41.13 -41.55 -1.85
C ALA A 742 41.84 -42.04 -3.12
N TRP A 743 41.46 -41.52 -4.29
CA TRP A 743 42.08 -41.85 -5.57
C TRP A 743 43.57 -41.52 -5.62
N ARG A 744 43.95 -40.39 -5.01
CA ARG A 744 45.33 -39.93 -4.90
C ARG A 744 46.13 -40.74 -3.88
N ALA A 745 45.51 -41.11 -2.75
CA ALA A 745 46.15 -41.91 -1.71
C ALA A 745 46.32 -43.39 -2.10
N ALA A 746 45.50 -43.91 -3.00
CA ALA A 746 45.57 -45.30 -3.48
C ALA A 746 46.74 -45.58 -4.46
N ARG A 747 47.66 -44.64 -4.65
CA ARG A 747 48.97 -44.87 -5.28
C ARG A 747 50.09 -44.66 -4.25
N PRO A 748 50.18 -45.46 -3.18
CA PRO A 748 51.27 -45.31 -2.22
C PRO A 748 52.58 -45.76 -2.86
N ASP A 749 53.60 -44.91 -2.82
CA ASP A 749 54.99 -45.34 -3.06
C ASP A 749 55.53 -45.90 -1.73
N PRO A 750 55.75 -47.22 -1.60
CA PRO A 750 56.14 -47.85 -0.34
C PRO A 750 57.42 -47.25 0.27
N GLY A 751 58.30 -46.72 -0.57
CA GLY A 751 59.56 -46.08 -0.14
C GLY A 751 59.37 -44.68 0.46
N GLU A 752 58.33 -43.94 0.07
CA GLU A 752 58.05 -42.59 0.59
C GLU A 752 57.29 -42.63 1.92
N VAL A 753 56.53 -43.69 2.19
CA VAL A 753 55.63 -43.77 3.36
C VAL A 753 56.38 -44.10 4.67
N ILE A 754 57.56 -44.73 4.57
CA ILE A 754 58.38 -45.15 5.73
C ILE A 754 59.45 -44.11 6.08
N ARG A 755 59.79 -43.19 5.17
CA ARG A 755 60.73 -42.09 5.46
C ARG A 755 60.00 -40.99 6.24
N PRO A 756 60.57 -40.47 7.35
CA PRO A 756 60.03 -39.28 7.99
C PRO A 756 59.98 -38.16 6.95
N ALA A 757 58.90 -37.39 6.94
CA ALA A 757 58.62 -36.36 5.94
C ALA A 757 59.54 -35.14 6.11
N VAL A 758 60.85 -35.32 5.99
CA VAL A 758 61.82 -34.23 5.86
C VAL A 758 62.01 -33.98 4.37
N LEU A 759 61.01 -33.33 3.76
CA LEU A 759 61.18 -32.71 2.45
C LEU A 759 62.14 -31.54 2.61
N GLY A 760 63.43 -31.81 2.38
CA GLY A 760 64.46 -30.80 2.18
C GLY A 760 64.19 -30.02 0.91
N VAL A 761 63.36 -28.97 0.99
CA VAL A 761 63.46 -27.88 0.01
C VAL A 761 64.51 -26.91 0.55
N ALA A 762 65.69 -26.95 -0.04
CA ALA A 762 66.76 -25.99 0.18
C ALA A 762 66.36 -24.62 -0.38
N VAL A 763 65.47 -23.91 0.31
CA VAL A 763 65.24 -22.48 0.04
C VAL A 763 66.25 -21.68 0.86
N ARG A 764 67.05 -20.86 0.16
CA ARG A 764 68.04 -19.91 0.70
C ARG A 764 67.38 -19.02 1.78
N ARG A 765 67.84 -19.10 3.03
CA ARG A 765 67.17 -18.49 4.21
C ARG A 765 67.67 -17.08 4.52
N GLN A 766 66.72 -16.17 4.78
CA GLN A 766 66.84 -15.13 5.81
C GLN A 766 66.37 -15.72 7.15
N THR A 767 67.08 -15.46 8.25
CA THR A 767 66.68 -15.88 9.60
C THR A 767 65.63 -14.91 10.16
N PRO A 768 64.37 -15.33 10.36
CA PRO A 768 63.35 -14.43 10.91
C PRO A 768 63.68 -14.08 12.37
N ARG A 769 63.87 -12.78 12.65
CA ARG A 769 64.16 -12.25 14.00
C ARG A 769 62.92 -11.89 14.83
N ARG A 770 61.72 -11.93 14.24
CA ARG A 770 60.45 -11.56 14.90
C ARG A 770 59.44 -12.72 14.84
N LEU A 771 58.60 -12.84 15.87
CA LEU A 771 57.57 -13.89 15.95
C LEU A 771 56.60 -13.85 14.74
N SER A 772 56.27 -12.65 14.26
CA SER A 772 55.38 -12.45 13.11
C SER A 772 56.00 -12.88 11.78
N THR A 773 57.30 -12.65 11.58
CA THR A 773 57.99 -13.10 10.36
C THR A 773 58.20 -14.61 10.36
N LEU A 774 58.34 -15.23 11.53
CA LEU A 774 58.32 -16.68 11.66
C LEU A 774 56.93 -17.26 11.33
N ALA A 775 55.85 -16.67 11.85
CA ALA A 775 54.47 -17.06 11.53
C ALA A 775 54.17 -16.98 10.02
N LEU A 776 54.53 -15.86 9.37
CA LEU A 776 54.36 -15.71 7.92
C LEU A 776 55.18 -16.73 7.12
N ALA A 777 56.41 -16.99 7.54
CA ALA A 777 57.25 -17.99 6.90
C ALA A 777 56.65 -19.40 7.02
N ASN A 778 56.03 -19.73 8.16
CA ASN A 778 55.35 -21.02 8.35
C ASN A 778 54.12 -21.17 7.44
N LEU A 779 53.35 -20.09 7.27
CA LEU A 779 52.21 -20.09 6.35
C LEU A 779 52.63 -20.34 4.89
N ALA A 780 53.76 -19.78 4.47
CA ALA A 780 54.31 -19.94 3.12
C ALA A 780 54.99 -21.30 2.88
N ARG A 781 55.51 -21.96 3.93
CA ARG A 781 56.21 -23.25 3.83
C ARG A 781 55.29 -24.44 3.56
N THR A 782 54.00 -24.32 3.82
CA THR A 782 53.02 -25.41 3.65
C THR A 782 51.82 -25.00 2.78
N PRO A 783 52.05 -24.61 1.51
CA PRO A 783 51.04 -23.95 0.68
C PRO A 783 49.76 -24.76 0.49
N GLY A 784 49.85 -26.10 0.42
CA GLY A 784 48.67 -26.95 0.30
C GLY A 784 47.79 -27.01 1.56
N ARG A 785 48.32 -26.67 2.74
CA ARG A 785 47.59 -26.72 4.03
C ARG A 785 46.96 -25.38 4.36
N THR A 786 47.73 -24.29 4.19
CA THR A 786 47.22 -22.94 4.33
C THR A 786 46.15 -22.60 3.30
N ALA A 787 46.28 -23.12 2.06
CA ALA A 787 45.24 -22.95 1.04
C ALA A 787 43.90 -23.60 1.43
N LEU A 788 43.89 -24.82 2.00
CA LEU A 788 42.65 -25.49 2.40
C LEU A 788 41.94 -24.77 3.57
N GLY A 789 42.71 -24.30 4.56
CA GLY A 789 42.19 -23.48 5.66
C GLY A 789 41.64 -22.14 5.19
N ALA A 790 42.41 -21.42 4.39
CA ALA A 790 42.01 -20.14 3.81
C ALA A 790 40.79 -20.28 2.89
N MET A 791 40.69 -21.34 2.08
CA MET A 791 39.51 -21.62 1.25
C MET A 791 38.26 -21.88 2.10
N SER A 792 38.36 -22.62 3.20
CA SER A 792 37.20 -22.86 4.07
C SER A 792 36.66 -21.59 4.70
N LEU A 793 37.57 -20.72 5.15
CA LEU A 793 37.21 -19.41 5.68
C LEU A 793 36.69 -18.48 4.58
N MET A 794 37.29 -18.53 3.39
CA MET A 794 36.85 -17.76 2.22
C MET A 794 35.39 -18.07 1.89
N ILE A 795 35.00 -19.35 1.79
CA ILE A 795 33.62 -19.73 1.50
C ILE A 795 32.69 -19.30 2.65
N GLY A 796 33.09 -19.50 3.91
CA GLY A 796 32.28 -19.08 5.07
C GLY A 796 32.07 -17.56 5.19
N VAL A 797 33.10 -16.76 4.89
CA VAL A 797 32.98 -15.29 4.88
C VAL A 797 32.22 -14.81 3.65
N ALA A 798 32.42 -15.43 2.47
CA ALA A 798 31.63 -15.13 1.28
C ALA A 798 30.14 -15.40 1.49
N ALA A 799 29.82 -16.51 2.15
CA ALA A 799 28.49 -16.89 2.61
C ALA A 799 27.84 -15.83 3.49
N LEU A 800 28.55 -15.42 4.53
CA LEU A 800 28.07 -14.41 5.47
C LEU A 800 27.86 -13.05 4.79
N THR A 801 28.82 -12.61 3.97
CA THR A 801 28.73 -11.38 3.17
C THR A 801 27.50 -11.41 2.26
N MET A 802 27.31 -12.51 1.56
CA MET A 802 26.20 -12.66 0.61
C MET A 802 24.84 -12.67 1.32
N LEU A 803 24.74 -13.37 2.45
CA LEU A 803 23.51 -13.41 3.23
C LEU A 803 23.16 -12.04 3.81
N LEU A 804 24.13 -11.33 4.41
CA LEU A 804 23.93 -9.97 4.89
C LEU A 804 23.55 -9.00 3.76
N ALA A 805 24.21 -9.11 2.61
CA ALA A 805 23.91 -8.29 1.44
C ALA A 805 22.49 -8.55 0.91
N ILE A 806 22.04 -9.82 0.86
CA ILE A 806 20.67 -10.18 0.52
C ILE A 806 19.70 -9.53 1.52
N THR A 807 19.92 -9.71 2.82
CA THR A 807 19.01 -9.15 3.84
C THR A 807 18.90 -7.63 3.75
N PHE A 808 19.98 -6.91 3.41
CA PHE A 808 19.95 -5.45 3.23
C PHE A 808 19.41 -5.02 1.86
N ALA A 809 19.73 -5.72 0.77
CA ALA A 809 19.25 -5.38 -0.57
C ALA A 809 17.71 -5.54 -0.68
N PHE A 810 17.14 -6.57 -0.04
CA PHE A 810 15.69 -6.77 0.02
C PHE A 810 14.95 -5.63 0.76
N ARG A 811 15.60 -4.95 1.71
CA ARG A 811 15.02 -3.77 2.38
C ARG A 811 14.91 -2.55 1.46
N GLY A 812 15.62 -2.51 0.33
CA GLY A 812 15.62 -1.36 -0.58
C GLY A 812 14.62 -1.45 -1.73
N THR A 813 14.18 -2.66 -2.11
CA THR A 813 13.37 -2.88 -3.32
C THR A 813 11.91 -3.25 -3.06
N VAL A 814 11.57 -3.67 -1.84
CA VAL A 814 10.22 -4.17 -1.49
C VAL A 814 9.57 -3.34 -0.36
N THR A 815 10.31 -2.41 0.24
CA THR A 815 9.79 -1.52 1.29
C THR A 815 8.84 -0.50 0.67
N GLY A 816 7.68 -0.33 1.31
CA GLY A 816 6.63 0.61 0.85
C GLY A 816 5.45 -0.05 0.13
N THR A 817 5.39 -1.38 0.05
CA THR A 817 4.18 -2.12 -0.40
C THR A 817 3.65 -3.00 0.72
N LEU A 818 2.33 -3.04 0.92
CA LEU A 818 1.72 -3.82 2.01
C LEU A 818 2.04 -5.32 1.94
N LEU A 819 2.05 -5.90 0.73
CA LEU A 819 2.42 -7.31 0.52
C LEU A 819 3.92 -7.54 0.80
N GLY A 820 4.77 -6.58 0.44
CA GLY A 820 6.21 -6.64 0.69
C GLY A 820 6.56 -6.61 2.18
N ASP A 821 5.92 -5.73 2.94
CA ASP A 821 6.14 -5.60 4.37
C ASP A 821 5.68 -6.86 5.14
N ALA A 822 4.53 -7.44 4.75
CA ALA A 822 4.04 -8.70 5.32
C ALA A 822 5.02 -9.88 5.09
N VAL A 823 5.55 -10.00 3.88
CA VAL A 823 6.51 -11.07 3.52
C VAL A 823 7.86 -10.87 4.21
N THR A 824 8.34 -9.61 4.31
CA THR A 824 9.63 -9.32 4.95
C THR A 824 9.59 -9.49 6.48
N LEU A 825 8.43 -9.33 7.12
CA LEU A 825 8.26 -9.61 8.55
C LEU A 825 8.31 -11.12 8.86
N GLN A 826 7.73 -11.96 8.02
CA GLN A 826 7.70 -13.43 8.21
C GLN A 826 9.03 -14.13 7.86
N ALA A 827 9.81 -13.61 6.91
CA ALA A 827 11.05 -14.25 6.46
C ALA A 827 12.26 -14.14 7.43
N ARG A 828 12.15 -13.38 8.53
CA ARG A 828 13.32 -13.05 9.39
C ARG A 828 13.84 -14.20 10.24
N THR A 829 12.99 -15.10 10.72
CA THR A 829 13.41 -16.17 11.67
C THR A 829 14.31 -17.21 11.01
N VAL A 830 14.01 -17.60 9.77
CA VAL A 830 14.79 -18.59 9.01
C VAL A 830 16.17 -18.06 8.62
N ASP A 831 16.25 -16.80 8.18
CA ASP A 831 17.53 -16.17 7.82
C ASP A 831 18.51 -16.15 9.00
N TYR A 832 18.02 -15.89 10.23
CA TYR A 832 18.86 -15.89 11.43
C TYR A 832 19.39 -17.28 11.79
N VAL A 833 18.55 -18.32 11.68
CA VAL A 833 18.97 -19.71 11.89
C VAL A 833 20.03 -20.10 10.86
N ALA A 834 19.86 -19.67 9.60
CA ALA A 834 20.80 -19.93 8.52
C ALA A 834 22.19 -19.31 8.79
N VAL A 835 22.22 -18.07 9.24
CA VAL A 835 23.45 -17.38 9.67
C VAL A 835 24.10 -18.12 10.82
N ALA A 836 23.34 -18.48 11.85
CA ALA A 836 23.86 -19.16 13.03
C ALA A 836 24.53 -20.50 12.66
N VAL A 837 23.87 -21.34 11.85
CA VAL A 837 24.41 -22.63 11.40
C VAL A 837 25.69 -22.44 10.57
N THR A 838 25.71 -21.47 9.67
CA THR A 838 26.88 -21.18 8.82
C THR A 838 28.08 -20.73 9.67
N ILE A 839 27.84 -19.89 10.68
CA ILE A 839 28.88 -19.46 11.63
C ILE A 839 29.41 -20.66 12.41
N VAL A 840 28.53 -21.51 12.95
CA VAL A 840 28.94 -22.71 13.70
C VAL A 840 29.77 -23.66 12.84
N LEU A 841 29.34 -23.94 11.60
CA LEU A 841 30.10 -24.76 10.65
C LEU A 841 31.46 -24.14 10.30
N GLY A 842 31.51 -22.81 10.15
CA GLY A 842 32.75 -22.08 9.94
C GLY A 842 33.72 -22.23 11.12
N ILE A 843 33.24 -22.03 12.35
CA ILE A 843 34.02 -22.21 13.58
C ILE A 843 34.60 -23.63 13.64
N VAL A 844 33.75 -24.65 13.44
CA VAL A 844 34.16 -26.06 13.52
C VAL A 844 35.19 -26.40 12.44
N SER A 845 34.99 -25.94 11.21
CA SER A 845 35.91 -26.18 10.09
C SER A 845 37.29 -25.55 10.33
N VAL A 846 37.30 -24.32 10.82
CA VAL A 846 38.54 -23.61 11.15
C VAL A 846 39.26 -24.28 12.33
N ALA A 847 38.53 -24.65 13.38
CA ALA A 847 39.09 -25.34 14.54
C ALA A 847 39.74 -26.68 14.15
N ASP A 848 39.12 -27.45 13.23
CA ASP A 848 39.66 -28.71 12.73
C ASP A 848 40.96 -28.50 11.94
N VAL A 849 40.99 -27.54 11.01
CA VAL A 849 42.21 -27.21 10.24
C VAL A 849 43.35 -26.76 11.16
N LEU A 850 43.05 -25.90 12.15
CA LEU A 850 44.03 -25.44 13.12
C LEU A 850 44.54 -26.60 13.99
N TYR A 851 43.64 -27.46 14.47
CA TYR A 851 44.00 -28.65 15.23
C TYR A 851 44.92 -29.59 14.44
N LEU A 852 44.60 -29.83 13.16
CA LEU A 852 45.44 -30.65 12.29
C LEU A 852 46.82 -30.05 12.08
N ASN A 853 46.88 -28.76 11.75
CA ASN A 853 48.14 -28.03 11.56
C ASN A 853 49.01 -28.08 12.83
N ILE A 854 48.38 -27.93 13.99
CA ILE A 854 49.05 -28.02 15.29
C ILE A 854 49.55 -29.44 15.58
N SER A 855 48.71 -30.45 15.34
CA SER A 855 49.02 -31.85 15.63
C SER A 855 50.16 -32.39 14.75
N GLU A 856 50.21 -31.99 13.48
CA GLU A 856 51.27 -32.39 12.55
C GLU A 856 52.60 -31.68 12.86
N ARG A 857 52.57 -30.55 13.58
CA ARG A 857 53.75 -29.79 14.02
C ARG A 857 54.09 -30.04 15.49
N ALA A 858 53.50 -31.05 16.12
CA ALA A 858 53.72 -31.35 17.53
C ALA A 858 55.21 -31.56 17.87
N ALA A 859 55.98 -32.18 16.98
CA ALA A 859 57.42 -32.36 17.13
C ALA A 859 58.20 -31.02 17.04
N GLU A 860 57.77 -30.09 16.18
CA GLU A 860 58.36 -28.74 16.08
C GLU A 860 58.06 -27.91 17.34
N PHE A 861 56.85 -28.01 17.88
CA PHE A 861 56.50 -27.36 19.15
C PHE A 861 57.25 -27.97 20.34
N ALA A 862 57.46 -29.30 20.34
CA ALA A 862 58.29 -29.97 21.33
C ALA A 862 59.76 -29.52 21.26
N LEU A 863 60.29 -29.32 20.05
CA LEU A 863 61.63 -28.76 19.83
C LEU A 863 61.74 -27.31 20.33
N PHE A 864 60.76 -26.44 20.03
CA PHE A 864 60.77 -25.07 20.57
C PHE A 864 60.68 -25.06 22.10
N GLY A 865 59.88 -25.95 22.68
CA GLY A 865 59.83 -26.16 24.13
C GLY A 865 61.18 -26.62 24.71
N ALA A 866 61.86 -27.56 24.06
CA ALA A 866 63.18 -28.05 24.47
C ALA A 866 64.28 -26.98 24.37
N VAL A 867 64.15 -26.03 23.43
CA VAL A 867 65.07 -24.89 23.25
C VAL A 867 64.68 -23.69 24.15
N GLY A 868 63.72 -23.86 25.06
CA GLY A 868 63.40 -22.89 26.12
C GLY A 868 62.29 -21.88 25.80
N TRP A 869 61.47 -22.11 24.77
CA TRP A 869 60.32 -21.25 24.49
C TRP A 869 59.23 -21.41 25.56
N THR A 870 58.74 -20.28 26.08
CA THR A 870 57.62 -20.28 27.04
C THR A 870 56.30 -20.65 26.37
N GLY A 871 55.38 -21.28 27.11
CA GLY A 871 54.03 -21.58 26.61
C GLY A 871 53.26 -20.34 26.14
N ALA A 872 53.55 -19.15 26.69
CA ALA A 872 52.98 -17.89 26.23
C ALA A 872 53.47 -17.47 24.84
N MET A 873 54.75 -17.69 24.52
CA MET A 873 55.32 -17.42 23.19
C MET A 873 54.77 -18.39 22.14
N LEU A 874 54.62 -19.67 22.48
CA LEU A 874 54.01 -20.67 21.59
C LEU A 874 52.53 -20.34 21.32
N ASN A 875 51.76 -19.96 22.35
CA ASN A 875 50.37 -19.53 22.17
C ASN A 875 50.28 -18.29 21.27
N ARG A 876 51.15 -17.29 21.47
CA ARG A 876 51.19 -16.09 20.61
C ARG A 876 51.53 -16.43 19.16
N LEU A 877 52.45 -17.37 18.92
CA LEU A 877 52.79 -17.80 17.56
C LEU A 877 51.57 -18.43 16.86
N VAL A 878 50.87 -19.35 17.53
CA VAL A 878 49.67 -20.00 16.99
C VAL A 878 48.54 -19.00 16.73
N VAL A 879 48.33 -18.04 17.64
CA VAL A 879 47.33 -16.97 17.45
C VAL A 879 47.67 -16.08 16.24
N ILE A 880 48.93 -15.71 16.04
CA ILE A 880 49.34 -14.89 14.89
C ILE A 880 49.19 -15.68 13.58
N GLU A 881 49.53 -16.97 13.56
CA GLU A 881 49.32 -17.83 12.38
C GLU A 881 47.83 -17.97 12.03
N ALA A 882 46.97 -18.11 13.05
CA ALA A 882 45.53 -18.18 12.86
C ALA A 882 44.92 -16.86 12.39
N ILE A 883 45.36 -15.71 12.94
CA ILE A 883 44.94 -14.39 12.45
C ILE A 883 45.42 -14.21 11.00
N GLY A 884 46.63 -14.65 10.66
CA GLY A 884 47.15 -14.60 9.29
C GLY A 884 46.29 -15.41 8.31
N MET A 885 45.89 -16.64 8.66
CA MET A 885 44.91 -17.41 7.89
C MET A 885 43.54 -16.73 7.84
N GLY A 886 43.13 -16.12 8.97
CA GLY A 886 41.94 -15.29 9.13
C GLY A 886 41.83 -14.17 8.10
N VAL A 887 42.89 -13.38 7.98
CA VAL A 887 42.96 -12.24 7.06
C VAL A 887 43.00 -12.70 5.61
N ILE A 888 43.80 -13.71 5.26
CA ILE A 888 43.89 -14.20 3.88
C ILE A 888 42.56 -14.79 3.42
N GLY A 889 41.99 -15.71 4.20
CA GLY A 889 40.71 -16.34 3.86
C GLY A 889 39.56 -15.34 3.93
N GLY A 890 39.53 -14.49 4.96
CA GLY A 890 38.49 -13.49 5.13
C GLY A 890 38.46 -12.43 4.03
N THR A 891 39.62 -11.93 3.58
CA THR A 891 39.68 -10.91 2.50
C THR A 891 39.22 -11.50 1.17
N LEU A 892 39.69 -12.69 0.81
CA LEU A 892 39.23 -13.40 -0.38
C LEU A 892 37.73 -13.69 -0.31
N GLY A 893 37.23 -14.08 0.87
CA GLY A 893 35.82 -14.37 1.09
C GLY A 893 34.94 -13.12 1.00
N ALA A 894 35.38 -12.03 1.62
CA ALA A 894 34.70 -10.74 1.55
C ALA A 894 34.62 -10.21 0.12
N ALA A 895 35.70 -10.34 -0.65
CA ALA A 895 35.74 -9.96 -2.07
C ALA A 895 34.85 -10.85 -2.95
N ALA A 896 34.91 -12.17 -2.78
CA ALA A 896 34.07 -13.11 -3.51
C ALA A 896 32.58 -12.92 -3.18
N GLY A 897 32.24 -12.74 -1.90
CA GLY A 897 30.89 -12.45 -1.44
C GLY A 897 30.38 -11.10 -1.94
N LEU A 898 31.25 -10.07 -1.98
CA LEU A 898 30.92 -8.77 -2.55
C LEU A 898 30.62 -8.86 -4.04
N GLY A 899 31.45 -9.59 -4.81
CA GLY A 899 31.22 -9.80 -6.23
C GLY A 899 29.93 -10.57 -6.52
N ALA A 900 29.64 -11.62 -5.74
CA ALA A 900 28.39 -12.37 -5.85
C ALA A 900 27.17 -11.51 -5.49
N ALA A 901 27.27 -10.69 -4.44
CA ALA A 901 26.22 -9.76 -4.04
C ALA A 901 25.97 -8.68 -5.10
N ALA A 902 27.04 -8.15 -5.70
CA ALA A 902 26.94 -7.16 -6.77
C ALA A 902 26.28 -7.74 -8.03
N ALA A 903 26.64 -8.98 -8.43
CA ALA A 903 26.01 -9.67 -9.55
C ALA A 903 24.52 -10.00 -9.27
N PHE A 904 24.15 -10.20 -8.01
CA PHE A 904 22.76 -10.41 -7.61
C PHE A 904 21.95 -9.11 -7.61
N ALA A 905 22.50 -8.05 -7.00
CA ALA A 905 21.84 -6.75 -6.86
C ALA A 905 21.91 -5.87 -8.12
N GLY A 906 22.68 -6.26 -9.13
CA GLY A 906 22.90 -5.48 -10.35
C GLY A 906 23.88 -4.32 -10.19
N GLY A 907 24.61 -4.24 -9.07
CA GLY A 907 25.59 -3.19 -8.79
C GLY A 907 26.19 -3.26 -7.38
N ILE A 908 27.25 -2.48 -7.14
CA ILE A 908 27.87 -2.32 -5.82
C ILE A 908 27.28 -1.09 -5.13
N THR A 909 26.56 -1.28 -4.02
CA THR A 909 25.99 -0.19 -3.22
C THR A 909 26.72 -0.03 -1.88
N ALA A 910 26.67 1.16 -1.27
CA ALA A 910 27.33 1.42 0.02
C ALA A 910 26.94 0.44 1.15
N PRO A 911 25.66 0.03 1.30
CA PRO A 911 25.28 -0.97 2.31
C PRO A 911 25.93 -2.34 2.09
N ILE A 912 26.08 -2.77 0.83
CA ILE A 912 26.70 -4.05 0.48
C ILE A 912 28.19 -4.05 0.84
N VAL A 913 28.88 -2.92 0.67
CA VAL A 913 30.28 -2.76 1.08
C VAL A 913 30.42 -2.87 2.60
N TRP A 914 29.54 -2.22 3.36
CA TRP A 914 29.52 -2.34 4.83
C TRP A 914 29.28 -3.78 5.31
N CYS A 915 28.40 -4.52 4.64
CA CYS A 915 28.17 -5.94 4.93
C CYS A 915 29.44 -6.78 4.71
N SER A 916 30.19 -6.51 3.63
CA SER A 916 31.46 -7.18 3.33
C SER A 916 32.54 -6.90 4.38
N VAL A 917 32.65 -5.64 4.82
CA VAL A 917 33.58 -5.24 5.90
C VAL A 917 33.21 -5.91 7.23
N ALA A 918 31.92 -5.92 7.59
CA ALA A 918 31.45 -6.56 8.82
C ALA A 918 31.69 -8.08 8.81
N ALA A 919 31.46 -8.75 7.67
CA ALA A 919 31.72 -10.17 7.51
C ALA A 919 33.21 -10.50 7.61
N LEU A 920 34.09 -9.68 7.02
CA LEU A 920 35.53 -9.80 7.16
C LEU A 920 35.98 -9.71 8.62
N ALA A 921 35.54 -8.67 9.34
CA ALA A 921 35.88 -8.48 10.75
C ALA A 921 35.42 -9.66 11.62
N SER A 922 34.20 -10.14 11.37
CA SER A 922 33.62 -11.31 12.05
C SER A 922 34.42 -12.58 11.76
N GLY A 923 34.79 -12.81 10.50
CA GLY A 923 35.60 -13.96 10.08
C GLY A 923 36.95 -13.99 10.81
N VAL A 924 37.67 -12.86 10.82
CA VAL A 924 38.96 -12.74 11.52
C VAL A 924 38.81 -13.01 13.02
N ALA A 925 37.81 -12.41 13.67
CA ALA A 925 37.53 -12.61 15.10
C ALA A 925 37.23 -14.09 15.42
N VAL A 926 36.41 -14.75 14.60
CA VAL A 926 36.08 -16.18 14.73
C VAL A 926 37.33 -17.05 14.62
N THR A 927 38.23 -16.79 13.67
CA THR A 927 39.51 -17.51 13.56
C THR A 927 40.36 -17.36 14.83
N ALA A 928 40.44 -16.15 15.39
CA ALA A 928 41.22 -15.88 16.59
C ALA A 928 40.65 -16.61 17.82
N LEU A 929 39.32 -16.65 17.95
CA LEU A 929 38.63 -17.35 19.04
C LEU A 929 38.73 -18.88 18.92
N SER A 930 38.69 -19.42 17.69
CA SER A 930 38.70 -20.86 17.43
C SER A 930 40.01 -21.55 17.85
N VAL A 931 41.10 -20.78 17.99
CA VAL A 931 42.43 -21.25 18.42
C VAL A 931 42.47 -21.68 19.89
N VAL A 932 41.53 -21.22 20.73
CA VAL A 932 41.53 -21.50 22.18
C VAL A 932 41.46 -23.00 22.47
N VAL A 933 40.63 -23.74 21.73
CA VAL A 933 40.43 -25.19 21.93
C VAL A 933 41.67 -26.01 21.54
N PRO A 934 42.27 -25.84 20.33
CA PRO A 934 43.53 -26.49 19.99
C PRO A 934 44.69 -26.16 20.94
N ILE A 935 44.80 -24.91 21.39
CA ILE A 935 45.82 -24.51 22.38
C ILE A 935 45.63 -25.23 23.72
N ALA A 936 44.39 -25.37 24.20
CA ALA A 936 44.11 -26.11 25.42
C ALA A 936 44.47 -27.60 25.31
N MET A 937 44.34 -28.18 24.11
CA MET A 937 44.73 -29.57 23.83
C MET A 937 46.26 -29.76 23.70
N LEU A 938 46.97 -28.78 23.13
CA LEU A 938 48.44 -28.75 23.07
C LEU A 938 49.10 -28.94 24.43
N ARG A 939 48.51 -28.37 25.49
CA ARG A 939 49.02 -28.46 26.86
C ARG A 939 48.99 -29.87 27.46
N ARG A 940 48.28 -30.82 26.82
CA ARG A 940 48.12 -32.20 27.32
C ARG A 940 49.00 -33.22 26.62
N LEU A 941 49.87 -32.81 25.70
CA LEU A 941 50.74 -33.72 24.96
C LEU A 941 52.05 -33.98 25.74
N PRO A 942 52.41 -35.25 26.01
CA PRO A 942 53.66 -35.60 26.68
C PRO A 942 54.85 -35.34 25.74
N THR A 943 55.67 -34.34 26.08
CA THR A 943 56.84 -33.88 25.32
C THR A 943 57.87 -34.98 25.06
N ALA A 944 58.03 -35.93 25.98
CA ALA A 944 58.99 -37.03 25.86
C ALA A 944 58.60 -38.08 24.78
N GLN A 945 57.32 -38.32 24.57
CA GLN A 945 56.83 -39.29 23.57
C GLN A 945 56.92 -38.72 22.15
N LEU A 946 56.63 -37.42 22.00
CA LEU A 946 56.67 -36.73 20.71
C LEU A 946 58.08 -36.52 20.16
N LEU A 947 59.09 -36.44 21.03
CA LEU A 947 60.50 -36.38 20.64
C LEU A 947 61.09 -37.76 20.30
N ALA A 948 60.42 -38.84 20.68
CA ALA A 948 60.85 -40.22 20.39
C ALA A 948 60.22 -40.79 19.10
N GLU A 949 59.07 -40.25 18.67
CA GLU A 949 58.38 -40.64 17.43
C GLU A 949 58.77 -39.80 16.19
N GLY A 950 59.46 -38.67 16.38
CA GLY A 950 59.95 -37.78 15.31
C GLY A 950 61.43 -37.99 15.03
#